data_AF-A0A0F2T8I1-F1
#
_entry.id   AF-A0A0F2T8I1-F1
#
_cell.length_a   1.000
_cell.length_b   1.000
_cell.length_c   1.000
_cell.angle_alpha   90.00
_cell.angle_beta   90.00
_cell.angle_gamma   90.00
#
_symmetry.space_group_name_H-M   'P 1'
#
loop_
_entity.id
_entity.type
_entity.pdbx_description
1 polymer ?
#
loop_
_entity_poly.entity_id
_entity_poly.type
_entity_poly.pdbx_seq_one_letter_code
_entity_poly.pdbx_strand_id
1 'polypeptide(L)'
;SGCIAIDWKQELQETAAAQVLFLVDACRQGIRDAMGPPPGWSPSKMRAVAGRKVARLYACAPGELARFVPAEESTAQGGDGSFSLFSRAVREVLVSHEGPLDLSELRAGVQERVSALHREHRKPGRPQEVRVLTEAVHAEFVVVGALKVPAVPVVAAVESEPVPVSPVVKDPAKLMADALHQVVTTGRTEFLEEFAVIGPAADLLKLSAVVAPAAVDVMWTAAAGRPVEQLVELTVALYGAKEIERAVWLVGMAVAARPLEDLPGLLDALEAAGLRAQADGLVPMVAAAGDPPTMEHLLALLADAGRDRNRAAVLSGIADGSMPRLVEWLAIGGNRAGFDEDAAFVLNAAVARRDDRHLLLTELRRIGQDGHLRTVQEEARRLEPPVLHALLERLHAAGADEDGEAVTRCAVDMARPVTAVRLAALLRERGPAELFPLVLTALCRADVDQAAGFLLVALEDGDDDLVDEALSALAERFPSEGFDLLAAELDVHPDLVAGLRRKALDLRPMADVLAMLERAGDEERSAMLERLASSDRPPGELAELVEMPGRHRLRRRTGAQVAACLLARDDSALTGVLAELLDRDWTAGARLLLGQIVVGGNPREQAGVAEWLQDTGRGEQARSLLDRICEERGTAHQSMVAEKLLAGGQPELGMHVAAVGVRTWPTRDLVRQARRLAEAGARTESAATVGGAAFLLTHAVQVRSAESAAELLLALDAEPEEDGPAPVDQLLVEYLTAGPRAEAVPRIVLLRDARPGSRVALGVSAWVRAHAPLLFREAWQAGPAEAVECLLAAYGDGGSVGPLELGILLPGLRSSGSGSEADFVRDAAVLAALPWSSNSSSSLDRQGIVRALGTDRPIAEIVASPGRNRAQLATAVLFRRPEDVSELLAGAPSPELRQILAVVRPVPELVEVLRALMKSGQRDDAARIVDIMLAAESPARIGELLEATPFVHGREYVAGPAWVVADRSMRKGTTAELVRALLDAGYGRAVERLLDELTVAATGAKGAAALVKRLAATGVGREVYGRLITGFCERRPHEAVERFREHLGPFRPEVAPREKDRERDDATAPPPSKGWFRRKG
;
A
#
# COMPACT_ATOMS: atom_id res chain seq x y z
N SER A 1 0.69 6.33 -19.46
CA SER A 1 1.74 6.94 -20.30
C SER A 1 1.11 8.06 -21.13
N GLY A 2 1.52 9.32 -20.91
CA GLY A 2 0.93 10.51 -21.53
C GLY A 2 1.48 10.88 -22.91
N CYS A 3 1.65 9.91 -23.82
CA CYS A 3 2.13 10.21 -25.17
C CYS A 3 0.96 10.64 -26.07
N ILE A 4 1.06 11.78 -26.73
CA ILE A 4 0.11 12.22 -27.76
C ILE A 4 0.58 11.66 -29.10
N ALA A 5 -0.28 10.89 -29.78
CA ALA A 5 0.00 10.45 -31.14
C ALA A 5 0.05 11.67 -32.06
N ILE A 6 1.11 11.78 -32.87
CA ILE A 6 1.22 12.79 -33.94
C ILE A 6 0.27 12.40 -35.08
N ASP A 7 -1.04 12.50 -34.85
CA ASP A 7 -2.11 12.14 -35.78
C ASP A 7 -2.88 13.39 -36.24
N TRP A 8 -2.21 14.28 -36.97
CA TRP A 8 -2.78 15.55 -37.46
C TRP A 8 -3.74 15.39 -38.65
N LYS A 9 -4.45 14.26 -38.73
CA LYS A 9 -5.32 13.93 -39.87
C LYS A 9 -6.52 14.85 -39.98
N GLN A 10 -7.03 15.35 -38.86
CA GLN A 10 -8.22 16.21 -38.85
C GLN A 10 -7.85 17.64 -39.27
N GLU A 11 -6.76 18.17 -38.72
CA GLU A 11 -6.24 19.50 -38.99
C GLU A 11 -5.79 19.62 -40.45
N LEU A 12 -5.17 18.55 -40.98
CA LEU A 12 -4.86 18.45 -42.41
C LEU A 12 -6.09 18.38 -43.31
N GLN A 13 -7.27 17.98 -42.81
CA GLN A 13 -8.53 18.03 -43.57
C GLN A 13 -9.12 19.44 -43.56
N GLU A 14 -9.09 20.11 -42.42
CA GLU A 14 -9.75 21.39 -42.19
C GLU A 14 -8.96 22.58 -42.74
N THR A 15 -7.63 22.48 -42.81
CA THR A 15 -6.79 23.58 -43.30
C THR A 15 -7.05 23.94 -44.77
N ALA A 16 -7.12 25.25 -45.05
CA ALA A 16 -7.20 25.80 -46.40
C ALA A 16 -5.82 25.95 -47.06
N ALA A 17 -4.73 25.62 -46.36
CA ALA A 17 -3.38 25.79 -46.87
C ALA A 17 -3.08 24.85 -48.06
N ALA A 18 -2.46 25.40 -49.10
CA ALA A 18 -2.02 24.61 -50.26
C ALA A 18 -0.79 23.72 -49.96
N GLN A 19 0.03 24.14 -48.99
CA GLN A 19 1.23 23.44 -48.54
C GLN A 19 1.28 23.45 -47.01
N VAL A 20 1.63 22.33 -46.39
CA VAL A 20 1.76 22.20 -44.93
C VAL A 20 3.09 21.53 -44.59
N LEU A 21 3.93 22.21 -43.82
CA LEU A 21 5.21 21.70 -43.34
C LEU A 21 5.13 21.50 -41.82
N PHE A 22 5.34 20.27 -41.35
CA PHE A 22 5.52 19.97 -39.94
C PHE A 22 7.00 19.95 -39.59
N LEU A 23 7.39 20.69 -38.55
CA LEU A 23 8.73 20.63 -37.96
C LEU A 23 8.63 19.84 -36.65
N VAL A 24 9.26 18.67 -36.59
CA VAL A 24 9.11 17.73 -35.47
C VAL A 24 10.43 17.59 -34.72
N ASP A 25 10.51 18.25 -33.57
CA ASP A 25 11.66 18.25 -32.67
C ASP A 25 11.46 17.28 -31.50
N ALA A 26 11.64 15.99 -31.77
CA ALA A 26 11.44 14.94 -30.78
C ALA A 26 12.32 13.71 -31.07
N CYS A 27 12.65 12.95 -30.01
CA CYS A 27 13.34 11.67 -30.12
C CYS A 27 12.47 10.62 -30.84
N ARG A 28 13.09 9.72 -31.62
CA ARG A 28 12.37 8.75 -32.45
C ARG A 28 12.72 7.30 -32.15
N GLN A 29 13.12 7.01 -30.92
CA GLN A 29 13.37 5.64 -30.46
C GLN A 29 12.06 4.86 -30.34
N GLY A 30 11.98 3.69 -30.99
CA GLY A 30 10.82 2.80 -30.89
C GLY A 30 9.60 3.16 -31.77
N ILE A 31 9.68 4.19 -32.60
CA ILE A 31 8.56 4.63 -33.47
C ILE A 31 8.72 4.04 -34.88
N ARG A 32 7.67 3.37 -35.39
CA ARG A 32 7.55 2.97 -36.81
C ARG A 32 6.61 3.95 -37.52
N ASP A 33 7.09 4.64 -38.56
CA ASP A 33 6.22 5.49 -39.37
C ASP A 33 5.42 4.62 -40.35
N ALA A 34 4.09 4.73 -40.31
CA ALA A 34 3.22 4.17 -41.34
C ALA A 34 2.52 5.31 -42.09
N MET A 35 3.01 5.64 -43.28
CA MET A 35 2.31 6.50 -44.25
C MET A 35 1.38 5.64 -45.11
N GLY A 36 0.35 5.07 -44.48
CA GLY A 36 -0.71 4.36 -45.20
C GLY A 36 -1.91 5.28 -45.45
N PRO A 37 -2.57 5.23 -46.62
CA PRO A 37 -3.84 5.95 -46.81
C PRO A 37 -4.89 5.40 -45.82
N PRO A 38 -5.66 6.26 -45.11
CA PRO A 38 -6.65 5.79 -44.16
C PRO A 38 -7.81 5.08 -44.88
N PRO A 39 -8.32 3.95 -44.35
CA PRO A 39 -9.56 3.36 -44.85
C PRO A 39 -10.76 4.29 -44.58
N GLY A 40 -11.59 4.56 -45.59
CA GLY A 40 -12.89 5.24 -45.41
C GLY A 40 -13.05 6.65 -46.02
N TRP A 41 -12.14 7.11 -46.89
CA TRP A 41 -12.28 8.42 -47.52
C TRP A 41 -13.33 8.46 -48.66
N SER A 42 -14.12 9.54 -48.72
CA SER A 42 -15.01 9.78 -49.85
C SER A 42 -14.23 10.27 -51.09
N PRO A 43 -14.69 10.02 -52.33
CA PRO A 43 -14.01 10.45 -53.55
C PRO A 43 -13.77 11.96 -53.68
N SER A 44 -14.61 12.78 -53.04
CA SER A 44 -14.47 14.23 -52.96
C SER A 44 -13.40 14.66 -51.94
N LYS A 45 -13.32 13.99 -50.77
CA LYS A 45 -12.22 14.20 -49.81
C LYS A 45 -10.87 13.73 -50.36
N MET A 46 -10.85 12.62 -51.10
CA MET A 46 -9.66 12.15 -51.81
C MET A 46 -9.14 13.19 -52.81
N ARG A 47 -10.01 13.83 -53.59
CA ARG A 47 -9.61 14.89 -54.53
C ARG A 47 -9.14 16.18 -53.86
N ALA A 48 -9.77 16.58 -52.76
CA ALA A 48 -9.39 17.79 -52.02
C ALA A 48 -8.03 17.64 -51.30
N VAL A 49 -7.70 16.43 -50.85
CA VAL A 49 -6.44 16.14 -50.16
C VAL A 49 -5.32 15.75 -51.14
N ALA A 50 -5.63 15.08 -52.27
CA ALA A 50 -4.63 14.70 -53.28
C ALA A 50 -3.90 15.88 -53.93
N GLY A 51 -4.44 17.10 -53.84
CA GLY A 51 -3.78 18.32 -54.34
C GLY A 51 -2.90 19.03 -53.30
N ARG A 52 -2.90 18.61 -52.02
CA ARG A 52 -2.16 19.30 -50.95
C ARG A 52 -0.76 18.73 -50.81
N LYS A 53 0.25 19.60 -50.80
CA LYS A 53 1.62 19.18 -50.53
C LYS A 53 1.84 19.15 -49.02
N VAL A 54 2.15 17.98 -48.47
CA VAL A 54 2.46 17.83 -47.03
C VAL A 54 3.88 17.32 -46.86
N ALA A 55 4.65 17.99 -46.00
CA ALA A 55 6.01 17.60 -45.67
C ALA A 55 6.21 17.56 -44.16
N ARG A 56 7.11 16.68 -43.71
CA ARG A 56 7.55 16.58 -42.31
C ARG A 56 9.06 16.62 -42.27
N LEU A 57 9.62 17.59 -41.55
CA LEU A 57 11.05 17.71 -41.27
C LEU A 57 11.29 17.31 -39.81
N TYR A 58 11.94 16.18 -39.60
CA TYR A 58 12.27 15.62 -38.29
C TYR A 58 13.68 16.01 -37.86
N ALA A 59 13.84 16.32 -36.58
CA ALA A 59 15.12 16.64 -35.97
C ALA A 59 16.17 15.52 -36.05
N CYS A 60 15.73 14.26 -36.08
CA CYS A 60 16.61 13.09 -36.11
C CYS A 60 16.01 11.92 -36.93
N ALA A 61 16.84 10.95 -37.29
CA ALA A 61 16.40 9.75 -38.00
C ALA A 61 15.63 8.79 -37.07
N PRO A 62 14.87 7.81 -37.61
CA PRO A 62 14.24 6.77 -36.80
C PRO A 62 15.28 6.02 -35.95
N GLY A 63 14.99 5.84 -34.66
CA GLY A 63 15.91 5.22 -33.71
C GLY A 63 16.95 6.18 -33.10
N GLU A 64 17.01 7.43 -33.55
CA GLU A 64 17.94 8.44 -33.00
C GLU A 64 17.29 9.32 -31.93
N LEU A 65 18.15 10.05 -31.21
CA LEU A 65 17.77 11.04 -30.20
C LEU A 65 17.90 12.45 -30.80
N ALA A 66 16.89 13.28 -30.60
CA ALA A 66 17.01 14.72 -30.78
C ALA A 66 17.83 15.30 -29.61
N ARG A 67 18.74 16.21 -29.90
CA ARG A 67 19.74 16.72 -28.96
C ARG A 67 19.38 18.12 -28.47
N PHE A 68 19.57 18.32 -27.18
CA PHE A 68 19.26 19.56 -26.46
C PHE A 68 20.50 20.09 -25.73
N VAL A 69 20.66 21.40 -25.70
CA VAL A 69 21.70 22.13 -24.96
C VAL A 69 21.04 22.74 -23.71
N PRO A 70 21.33 22.25 -22.50
CA PRO A 70 20.86 22.89 -21.27
C PRO A 70 21.56 24.25 -21.09
N ALA A 71 20.94 25.15 -20.32
CA ALA A 71 21.41 26.52 -20.14
C ALA A 71 22.86 26.57 -19.60
N GLU A 72 23.22 25.62 -18.73
CA GLU A 72 24.55 25.47 -18.12
C GLU A 72 25.65 25.10 -19.13
N GLU A 73 25.29 24.42 -20.22
CA GLU A 73 26.23 24.01 -21.28
C GLU A 73 26.34 25.07 -22.40
N SER A 74 25.50 26.11 -22.37
CA SER A 74 25.54 27.21 -23.33
C SER A 74 26.72 28.13 -23.01
N THR A 75 27.88 27.83 -23.59
CA THR A 75 29.12 28.63 -23.43
C THR A 75 29.16 29.86 -24.33
N ALA A 76 28.14 30.07 -25.17
CA ALA A 76 28.05 31.23 -26.05
C ALA A 76 27.75 32.50 -25.25
N GLN A 77 28.54 33.55 -25.47
CA GLN A 77 28.48 34.85 -24.77
C GLN A 77 27.15 35.64 -24.93
N GLY A 78 26.12 35.04 -25.54
CA GLY A 78 24.87 35.70 -25.92
C GLY A 78 23.65 35.43 -25.02
N GLY A 79 23.76 34.64 -23.94
CA GLY A 79 22.63 34.44 -23.01
C GLY A 79 21.42 33.69 -23.60
N ASP A 80 21.64 32.85 -24.62
CA ASP A 80 20.58 32.18 -25.41
C ASP A 80 19.76 31.10 -24.65
N GLY A 81 19.94 30.95 -23.33
CA GLY A 81 19.22 29.97 -22.52
C GLY A 81 19.47 28.52 -22.96
N SER A 82 18.52 27.64 -22.66
CA SER A 82 18.52 26.24 -23.09
C SER A 82 17.77 26.09 -24.42
N PHE A 83 18.26 25.24 -25.34
CA PHE A 83 17.67 25.11 -26.67
C PHE A 83 17.92 23.75 -27.34
N SER A 84 17.04 23.36 -28.26
CA SER A 84 17.27 22.22 -29.15
C SER A 84 18.15 22.60 -30.34
N LEU A 85 19.08 21.70 -30.71
CA LEU A 85 19.95 21.91 -31.87
C LEU A 85 19.14 22.09 -33.17
N PHE A 86 18.04 21.35 -33.32
CA PHE A 86 17.21 21.39 -34.52
C PHE A 86 16.45 22.71 -34.62
N SER A 87 15.72 23.10 -33.57
CA SER A 87 14.97 24.36 -33.54
C SER A 87 15.86 25.58 -33.76
N ARG A 88 17.07 25.60 -33.17
CA ARG A 88 18.04 26.68 -33.40
C ARG A 88 18.53 26.71 -34.84
N ALA A 89 18.88 25.55 -35.41
CA ALA A 89 19.31 25.44 -36.80
C ALA A 89 18.23 25.88 -37.80
N VAL A 90 16.97 25.47 -37.60
CA VAL A 90 15.84 25.91 -38.45
C VAL A 90 15.71 27.43 -38.43
N ARG A 91 15.70 28.05 -37.25
CA ARG A 91 15.62 29.51 -37.13
C ARG A 91 16.75 30.19 -37.87
N GLU A 92 18.00 29.75 -37.66
CA GLU A 92 19.16 30.39 -38.25
C GLU A 92 19.18 30.25 -39.79
N VAL A 93 18.76 29.10 -40.33
CA VAL A 93 18.63 28.91 -41.78
C VAL A 93 17.53 29.79 -42.36
N LEU A 94 16.36 29.86 -41.72
CA LEU A 94 15.26 30.71 -42.19
C LEU A 94 15.59 32.20 -42.13
N VAL A 95 16.33 32.65 -41.10
CA VAL A 95 16.72 34.06 -40.93
C VAL A 95 17.86 34.45 -41.87
N SER A 96 18.80 33.55 -42.15
CA SER A 96 19.98 33.86 -42.98
C SER A 96 19.74 33.66 -44.48
N HIS A 97 18.68 32.98 -44.89
CA HIS A 97 18.41 32.72 -46.30
C HIS A 97 17.82 33.94 -46.99
N GLU A 98 18.48 34.42 -48.04
CA GLU A 98 17.99 35.50 -48.90
C GLU A 98 17.33 34.91 -50.15
N GLY A 99 16.02 35.11 -50.30
CA GLY A 99 15.25 34.68 -51.47
C GLY A 99 14.39 33.44 -51.25
N PRO A 100 13.90 32.79 -52.33
CA PRO A 100 13.06 31.60 -52.20
C PRO A 100 13.87 30.43 -51.61
N LEU A 101 13.26 29.70 -50.68
CA LEU A 101 13.84 28.52 -50.05
C LEU A 101 12.94 27.32 -50.28
N ASP A 102 13.43 26.29 -50.96
CA ASP A 102 12.70 25.03 -51.11
C ASP A 102 12.98 24.03 -49.97
N LEU A 103 12.21 22.94 -49.91
CA LEU A 103 12.32 21.94 -48.85
C LEU A 103 13.66 21.16 -48.88
N SER A 104 14.26 21.02 -50.06
CA SER A 104 15.58 20.37 -50.20
C SER A 104 16.68 21.27 -49.65
N GLU A 105 16.65 22.55 -50.00
CA GLU A 105 17.57 23.58 -49.52
C GLU A 105 17.42 23.77 -48.01
N LEU A 106 16.19 23.84 -47.49
CA LEU A 106 15.93 23.90 -46.05
C LEU A 106 16.54 22.69 -45.34
N ARG A 107 16.28 21.47 -45.83
CA ARG A 107 16.85 20.25 -45.22
C ARG A 107 18.38 20.31 -45.19
N ALA A 108 19.00 20.70 -46.30
CA ALA A 108 20.45 20.75 -46.42
C ALA A 108 21.05 21.79 -45.45
N GLY A 109 20.52 23.01 -45.44
CA GLY A 109 20.96 24.07 -44.53
C GLY A 109 20.76 23.69 -43.06
N VAL A 110 19.62 23.09 -42.72
CA VAL A 110 19.33 22.66 -41.33
C VAL A 110 20.26 21.52 -40.92
N GLN A 111 20.52 20.54 -41.78
CA GLN A 111 21.49 19.46 -41.50
C GLN A 111 22.90 20.02 -41.28
N GLU A 112 23.35 20.93 -42.13
CA GLU A 112 24.66 21.57 -42.02
C GLU A 112 24.77 22.30 -40.67
N ARG A 113 23.76 23.10 -40.31
CA ARG A 113 23.79 23.87 -39.08
C ARG A 113 23.64 23.03 -37.82
N VAL A 114 22.79 22.00 -37.82
CA VAL A 114 22.73 20.99 -36.74
C VAL A 114 24.09 20.34 -36.54
N SER A 115 24.80 20.00 -37.62
CA SER A 115 26.13 19.39 -37.55
C SER A 115 27.20 20.34 -37.01
N ALA A 116 27.06 21.64 -37.28
CA ALA A 116 27.91 22.68 -36.69
C ALA A 116 27.64 22.85 -35.19
N LEU A 117 26.37 23.03 -34.80
CA LEU A 117 25.97 23.19 -33.39
C LEU A 117 26.31 21.95 -32.55
N HIS A 118 26.16 20.75 -33.11
CA HIS A 118 26.55 19.51 -32.43
C HIS A 118 28.04 19.48 -32.07
N ARG A 119 28.91 20.00 -32.96
CA ARG A 119 30.35 20.14 -32.71
C ARG A 119 30.66 21.27 -31.73
N GLU A 120 30.02 22.43 -31.90
CA GLU A 120 30.17 23.62 -31.06
C GLU A 120 29.89 23.30 -29.59
N HIS A 121 28.78 22.60 -29.33
CA HIS A 121 28.38 22.20 -27.98
C HIS A 121 28.89 20.81 -27.57
N ARG A 122 29.90 20.27 -28.29
CA ARG A 122 30.60 19.01 -27.98
C ARG A 122 29.67 17.83 -27.67
N LYS A 123 28.55 17.73 -28.39
CA LYS A 123 27.59 16.65 -28.13
C LYS A 123 28.20 15.29 -28.50
N PRO A 124 28.02 14.26 -27.65
CA PRO A 124 28.65 12.97 -27.87
C PRO A 124 28.05 12.23 -29.06
N GLY A 125 28.89 11.45 -29.75
CA GLY A 125 28.49 10.61 -30.88
C GLY A 125 28.41 11.36 -32.21
N ARG A 126 27.81 10.71 -33.22
CA ARG A 126 27.58 11.32 -34.53
C ARG A 126 26.53 12.44 -34.43
N PRO A 127 26.62 13.50 -35.26
CA PRO A 127 25.55 14.48 -35.41
C PRO A 127 24.22 13.80 -35.73
N GLN A 128 23.12 14.33 -35.17
CA GLN A 128 21.78 13.84 -35.49
C GLN A 128 21.45 14.09 -36.98
N GLU A 129 20.79 13.12 -37.62
CA GLU A 129 20.47 13.19 -39.04
C GLU A 129 19.03 13.71 -39.25
N VAL A 130 18.92 14.89 -39.84
CA VAL A 130 17.66 15.57 -40.18
C VAL A 130 16.99 14.84 -41.35
N ARG A 131 15.73 14.46 -41.14
CA ARG A 131 14.98 13.65 -42.10
C ARG A 131 13.74 14.36 -42.62
N VAL A 132 13.58 14.37 -43.93
CA VAL A 132 12.33 14.79 -44.59
C VAL A 132 11.50 13.57 -44.96
N LEU A 133 10.20 13.65 -44.70
CA LEU A 133 9.19 12.75 -45.26
C LEU A 133 8.13 13.59 -45.97
N THR A 134 7.98 13.38 -47.27
CA THR A 134 6.94 14.03 -48.08
C THR A 134 6.62 13.14 -49.28
N GLU A 135 5.40 13.28 -49.79
CA GLU A 135 4.98 12.69 -51.08
C GLU A 135 5.17 13.67 -52.24
N ALA A 136 5.49 14.95 -51.95
CA ALA A 136 5.76 15.97 -52.96
C ALA A 136 7.21 15.95 -53.42
N VAL A 137 7.47 16.43 -54.64
CA VAL A 137 8.83 16.68 -55.13
C VAL A 137 9.46 17.80 -54.28
N HIS A 138 10.61 17.56 -53.66
CA HIS A 138 11.20 18.49 -52.68
C HIS A 138 11.42 19.90 -53.26
N ALA A 139 11.89 20.00 -54.49
CA ALA A 139 12.16 21.28 -55.17
C ALA A 139 10.88 22.06 -55.52
N GLU A 140 9.71 21.42 -55.51
CA GLU A 140 8.43 22.08 -55.75
C GLU A 140 7.69 22.47 -54.46
N PHE A 141 8.28 22.18 -53.30
CA PHE A 141 7.75 22.54 -51.99
C PHE A 141 8.49 23.79 -51.50
N VAL A 142 7.92 24.96 -51.77
CA VAL A 142 8.52 26.25 -51.43
C VAL A 142 8.16 26.60 -49.98
N VAL A 143 9.17 26.69 -49.12
CA VAL A 143 9.02 27.00 -47.69
C VAL A 143 8.99 28.51 -47.46
N VAL A 144 9.87 29.26 -48.14
CA VAL A 144 9.91 30.73 -48.12
C VAL A 144 9.77 31.23 -49.55
N GLY A 145 8.80 32.11 -49.82
CA GLY A 145 8.58 32.69 -51.14
C GLY A 145 9.36 33.99 -51.37
N ALA A 146 9.59 34.36 -52.62
CA ALA A 146 10.13 35.68 -52.97
C ALA A 146 9.11 36.77 -52.58
N LEU A 147 9.54 37.74 -51.75
CA LEU A 147 8.75 38.94 -51.40
C LEU A 147 8.33 39.67 -52.67
N LYS A 148 7.05 39.57 -53.06
CA LYS A 148 6.46 40.43 -54.07
C LYS A 148 6.20 41.81 -53.45
N VAL A 149 7.12 42.75 -53.66
CA VAL A 149 6.86 44.17 -53.41
C VAL A 149 5.84 44.65 -54.47
N PRO A 150 4.64 45.10 -54.08
CA PRO A 150 3.69 45.63 -55.05
C PRO A 150 4.19 46.98 -55.58
N ALA A 151 4.32 47.09 -56.90
CA ALA A 151 4.74 48.33 -57.55
C ALA A 151 3.64 49.40 -57.43
N VAL A 152 3.96 50.51 -56.77
CA VAL A 152 3.10 51.71 -56.68
C VAL A 152 3.16 52.45 -58.02
N PRO A 153 2.02 52.87 -58.62
CA PRO A 153 2.03 53.64 -59.85
C PRO A 153 2.36 55.11 -59.56
N VAL A 154 3.41 55.62 -60.21
CA VAL A 154 3.78 57.04 -60.20
C VAL A 154 2.79 57.82 -61.05
N VAL A 155 2.00 58.70 -60.42
CA VAL A 155 1.13 59.66 -61.11
C VAL A 155 1.94 60.93 -61.39
N ALA A 156 2.02 61.29 -62.68
CA ALA A 156 2.76 62.44 -63.17
C ALA A 156 2.12 63.76 -62.71
N ALA A 157 2.93 64.63 -62.09
CA ALA A 157 2.57 66.00 -61.77
C ALA A 157 2.42 66.82 -63.06
N VAL A 158 1.27 67.48 -63.20
CA VAL A 158 1.00 68.48 -64.24
C VAL A 158 1.34 69.84 -63.64
N GLU A 159 2.44 70.43 -64.08
CA GLU A 159 2.77 71.84 -63.83
C GLU A 159 1.78 72.75 -64.59
N SER A 160 1.07 73.61 -63.88
CA SER A 160 0.29 74.71 -64.45
C SER A 160 1.04 76.04 -64.27
N GLU A 161 1.34 76.70 -65.39
CA GLU A 161 1.95 78.03 -65.45
C GLU A 161 1.03 79.14 -64.88
N PRO A 162 1.59 80.18 -64.21
CA PRO A 162 0.80 81.29 -63.68
C PRO A 162 0.44 82.32 -64.76
N VAL A 163 -0.84 82.67 -64.84
CA VAL A 163 -1.36 83.79 -65.68
C VAL A 163 -1.19 85.11 -64.91
N PRO A 164 -0.57 86.15 -65.48
CA PRO A 164 -0.48 87.47 -64.84
C PRO A 164 -1.73 88.29 -65.13
N VAL A 165 -2.46 88.69 -64.09
CA VAL A 165 -3.57 89.65 -64.19
C VAL A 165 -3.23 90.89 -63.35
N SER A 166 -3.01 92.03 -64.01
CA SER A 166 -3.02 93.35 -63.37
C SER A 166 -4.46 93.85 -63.26
N PRO A 167 -4.95 94.26 -62.07
CA PRO A 167 -6.30 94.79 -61.94
C PRO A 167 -6.33 96.26 -62.37
N VAL A 168 -7.15 96.56 -63.38
CA VAL A 168 -7.69 97.91 -63.59
C VAL A 168 -8.64 98.18 -62.42
N VAL A 169 -8.31 99.15 -61.56
CA VAL A 169 -9.18 99.56 -60.44
C VAL A 169 -10.51 100.06 -61.00
N LYS A 170 -11.55 99.21 -60.94
CA LYS A 170 -12.93 99.60 -61.26
C LYS A 170 -13.56 100.23 -60.02
N ASP A 171 -14.29 101.32 -60.21
CA ASP A 171 -15.09 101.97 -59.16
C ASP A 171 -16.11 100.96 -58.58
N PRO A 172 -16.04 100.60 -57.27
CA PRO A 172 -16.91 99.62 -56.65
C PRO A 172 -18.40 99.97 -56.76
N ALA A 173 -18.75 101.26 -56.74
CA ALA A 173 -20.14 101.69 -56.85
C ALA A 173 -20.71 101.41 -58.25
N LYS A 174 -19.89 101.65 -59.28
CA LYS A 174 -20.23 101.31 -60.66
C LYS A 174 -20.32 99.79 -60.84
N LEU A 175 -19.36 99.04 -60.28
CA LEU A 175 -19.35 97.58 -60.38
C LEU A 175 -20.57 96.94 -59.69
N MET A 176 -21.01 97.47 -58.55
CA MET A 176 -22.25 97.05 -57.89
C MET A 176 -23.49 97.29 -58.77
N ALA A 177 -23.57 98.46 -59.41
CA ALA A 177 -24.68 98.80 -60.30
C ALA A 177 -24.68 97.91 -61.56
N ASP A 178 -23.50 97.67 -62.14
CA ASP A 178 -23.32 96.79 -63.30
C ASP A 178 -23.65 95.33 -62.94
N ALA A 179 -23.26 94.86 -61.75
CA ALA A 179 -23.62 93.54 -61.22
C ALA A 179 -25.12 93.37 -61.03
N LEU A 180 -25.79 94.34 -60.38
CA LEU A 180 -27.23 94.30 -60.19
C LEU A 180 -27.97 94.32 -61.54
N HIS A 181 -27.54 95.18 -62.46
CA HIS A 181 -28.12 95.25 -63.80
C HIS A 181 -27.95 93.93 -64.55
N GLN A 182 -26.76 93.33 -64.52
CA GLN A 182 -26.46 92.07 -65.20
C GLN A 182 -27.28 90.90 -64.65
N VAL A 183 -27.36 90.75 -63.34
CA VAL A 183 -28.14 89.68 -62.68
C VAL A 183 -29.63 89.84 -63.00
N VAL A 184 -30.17 91.06 -62.93
CA VAL A 184 -31.60 91.31 -63.17
C VAL A 184 -31.98 91.16 -64.65
N THR A 185 -31.13 91.60 -65.58
CA THR A 185 -31.48 91.62 -67.02
C THR A 185 -31.09 90.34 -67.75
N THR A 186 -29.99 89.70 -67.37
CA THR A 186 -29.42 88.57 -68.10
C THR A 186 -29.34 87.27 -67.29
N GLY A 187 -29.51 87.35 -65.96
CA GLY A 187 -29.33 86.21 -65.06
C GLY A 187 -27.89 85.75 -64.90
N ARG A 188 -26.91 86.44 -65.50
CA ARG A 188 -25.48 86.12 -65.35
C ARG A 188 -24.87 86.79 -64.12
N THR A 189 -23.78 86.23 -63.61
CA THR A 189 -23.19 86.56 -62.30
C THR A 189 -21.76 87.08 -62.35
N GLU A 190 -21.16 87.32 -63.53
CA GLU A 190 -19.71 87.59 -63.62
C GLU A 190 -19.31 88.89 -62.89
N PHE A 191 -20.10 89.96 -63.04
CA PHE A 191 -19.84 91.20 -62.30
C PHE A 191 -20.22 91.09 -60.82
N LEU A 192 -21.16 90.20 -60.48
CA LEU A 192 -21.52 89.92 -59.10
C LEU A 192 -20.39 89.20 -58.37
N GLU A 193 -19.74 88.24 -59.02
CA GLU A 193 -18.56 87.54 -58.52
C GLU A 193 -17.37 88.51 -58.38
N GLU A 194 -17.13 89.36 -59.37
CA GLU A 194 -16.08 90.38 -59.29
C GLU A 194 -16.33 91.36 -58.13
N PHE A 195 -17.57 91.85 -57.99
CA PHE A 195 -17.95 92.71 -56.87
C PHE A 195 -17.87 91.98 -55.53
N ALA A 196 -18.22 90.69 -55.50
CA ALA A 196 -18.09 89.86 -54.31
C ALA A 196 -16.65 89.75 -53.81
N VAL A 197 -15.66 89.81 -54.70
CA VAL A 197 -14.24 89.75 -54.31
C VAL A 197 -13.71 91.10 -53.80
N ILE A 198 -14.11 92.24 -54.40
CA ILE A 198 -13.47 93.54 -54.11
C ILE A 198 -14.38 94.59 -53.44
N GLY A 199 -15.69 94.36 -53.38
CA GLY A 199 -16.67 95.34 -52.91
C GLY A 199 -16.65 95.57 -51.38
N PRO A 200 -17.16 96.70 -50.87
CA PRO A 200 -17.31 96.91 -49.43
C PRO A 200 -18.28 95.90 -48.80
N ALA A 201 -17.99 95.42 -47.59
CA ALA A 201 -18.80 94.42 -46.90
C ALA A 201 -20.26 94.86 -46.70
N ALA A 202 -20.47 96.12 -46.32
CA ALA A 202 -21.80 96.70 -46.11
C ALA A 202 -22.66 96.72 -47.38
N ASP A 203 -22.03 96.86 -48.55
CA ASP A 203 -22.74 96.92 -49.83
C ASP A 203 -23.06 95.53 -50.37
N LEU A 204 -22.22 94.52 -50.09
CA LEU A 204 -22.58 93.13 -50.34
C LEU A 204 -23.79 92.66 -49.54
N LEU A 205 -23.89 93.06 -48.26
CA LEU A 205 -25.07 92.75 -47.44
C LEU A 205 -26.34 93.34 -48.04
N LYS A 206 -26.30 94.62 -48.45
CA LYS A 206 -27.44 95.26 -49.14
C LYS A 206 -27.78 94.54 -50.45
N LEU A 207 -26.75 94.17 -51.23
CA LEU A 207 -26.94 93.48 -52.50
C LEU A 207 -27.57 92.09 -52.32
N SER A 208 -27.15 91.35 -51.29
CA SER A 208 -27.70 90.03 -50.95
C SER A 208 -29.20 90.04 -50.65
N ALA A 209 -29.73 91.18 -50.17
CA ALA A 209 -31.15 91.34 -49.87
C ALA A 209 -32.01 91.63 -51.11
N VAL A 210 -31.41 91.99 -52.25
CA VAL A 210 -32.13 92.43 -53.46
C VAL A 210 -31.94 91.52 -54.67
N VAL A 211 -30.95 90.62 -54.66
CA VAL A 211 -30.71 89.64 -55.73
C VAL A 211 -31.35 88.29 -55.42
N ALA A 212 -31.59 87.48 -56.46
CA ALA A 212 -32.23 86.17 -56.32
C ALA A 212 -31.33 85.20 -55.51
N PRO A 213 -31.90 84.25 -54.73
CA PRO A 213 -31.12 83.35 -53.87
C PRO A 213 -29.97 82.61 -54.57
N ALA A 214 -30.18 82.11 -55.79
CA ALA A 214 -29.11 81.45 -56.56
C ALA A 214 -27.92 82.38 -56.87
N ALA A 215 -28.18 83.68 -57.09
CA ALA A 215 -27.13 84.68 -57.28
C ALA A 215 -26.44 85.05 -55.96
N VAL A 216 -27.18 85.02 -54.84
CA VAL A 216 -26.63 85.20 -53.50
C VAL A 216 -25.60 84.11 -53.19
N ASP A 217 -25.88 82.85 -53.52
CA ASP A 217 -24.96 81.73 -53.28
C ASP A 217 -23.67 81.85 -54.10
N VAL A 218 -23.77 82.25 -55.37
CA VAL A 218 -22.62 82.53 -56.24
C VAL A 218 -21.80 83.70 -55.70
N MET A 219 -22.47 84.77 -55.27
CA MET A 219 -21.83 85.93 -54.64
C MET A 219 -21.04 85.52 -53.40
N TRP A 220 -21.64 84.74 -52.48
CA TRP A 220 -20.93 84.33 -51.27
C TRP A 220 -19.81 83.35 -51.55
N THR A 221 -19.95 82.49 -52.55
CA THR A 221 -18.89 81.60 -53.01
C THR A 221 -17.69 82.41 -53.52
N ALA A 222 -17.92 83.45 -54.31
CA ALA A 222 -16.85 84.35 -54.77
C ALA A 222 -16.26 85.19 -53.62
N ALA A 223 -17.09 85.65 -52.67
CA ALA A 223 -16.64 86.41 -51.51
C ALA A 223 -15.71 85.61 -50.59
N ALA A 224 -15.77 84.28 -50.61
CA ALA A 224 -14.87 83.41 -49.88
C ALA A 224 -13.39 83.62 -50.29
N GLY A 225 -13.14 84.03 -51.55
CA GLY A 225 -11.82 84.31 -52.12
C GLY A 225 -11.22 85.68 -51.78
N ARG A 226 -11.84 86.48 -50.90
CA ARG A 226 -11.33 87.80 -50.46
C ARG A 226 -9.92 87.74 -49.84
N PRO A 227 -9.18 88.84 -49.68
CA PRO A 227 -8.07 88.89 -48.72
C PRO A 227 -8.55 88.64 -47.27
N VAL A 228 -7.71 88.08 -46.39
CA VAL A 228 -8.09 87.72 -45.01
C VAL A 228 -8.73 88.89 -44.24
N GLU A 229 -8.14 90.08 -44.33
CA GLU A 229 -8.64 91.28 -43.67
C GLU A 229 -10.06 91.67 -44.13
N GLN A 230 -10.29 91.64 -45.45
CA GLN A 230 -11.58 91.98 -46.06
C GLN A 230 -12.64 90.89 -45.84
N LEU A 231 -12.20 89.64 -45.72
CA LEU A 231 -13.06 88.53 -45.32
C LEU A 231 -13.51 88.71 -43.87
N VAL A 232 -12.60 89.01 -42.95
CA VAL A 232 -12.90 89.22 -41.53
C VAL A 232 -13.83 90.43 -41.34
N GLU A 233 -13.59 91.53 -42.06
CA GLU A 233 -14.51 92.67 -42.10
C GLU A 233 -15.92 92.25 -42.53
N LEU A 234 -16.02 91.44 -43.58
CA LEU A 234 -17.29 90.92 -44.08
C LEU A 234 -17.96 89.96 -43.09
N THR A 235 -17.21 89.09 -42.44
CA THR A 235 -17.71 88.20 -41.38
C THR A 235 -18.23 89.00 -40.20
N VAL A 236 -17.49 90.02 -39.73
CA VAL A 236 -17.94 90.93 -38.66
C VAL A 236 -19.22 91.66 -39.06
N ALA A 237 -19.32 92.12 -40.32
CA ALA A 237 -20.52 92.77 -40.83
C ALA A 237 -21.74 91.81 -40.84
N LEU A 238 -21.55 90.56 -41.25
CA LEU A 238 -22.59 89.51 -41.19
C LEU A 238 -23.04 89.23 -39.75
N TYR A 239 -22.10 89.14 -38.79
CA TYR A 239 -22.42 89.01 -37.36
C TYR A 239 -23.20 90.21 -36.83
N GLY A 240 -22.79 91.44 -37.20
CA GLY A 240 -23.50 92.67 -36.86
C GLY A 240 -24.93 92.71 -37.41
N ALA A 241 -25.14 92.11 -38.58
CA ALA A 241 -26.45 91.92 -39.21
C ALA A 241 -27.26 90.72 -38.65
N LYS A 242 -26.71 89.96 -37.69
CA LYS A 242 -27.28 88.71 -37.13
C LYS A 242 -27.43 87.56 -38.14
N GLU A 243 -26.68 87.59 -39.24
CA GLU A 243 -26.61 86.54 -40.26
C GLU A 243 -25.56 85.49 -39.89
N ILE A 244 -25.70 84.89 -38.70
CA ILE A 244 -24.66 84.04 -38.08
C ILE A 244 -24.36 82.79 -38.91
N GLU A 245 -25.38 82.09 -39.39
CA GLU A 245 -25.20 80.86 -40.18
C GLU A 245 -24.43 81.14 -41.47
N ARG A 246 -24.71 82.28 -42.09
CA ARG A 246 -24.06 82.73 -43.32
C ARG A 246 -22.62 83.20 -43.09
N ALA A 247 -22.35 83.83 -41.94
CA ALA A 247 -20.98 84.14 -41.51
C ALA A 247 -20.16 82.85 -41.32
N VAL A 248 -20.71 81.84 -40.63
CA VAL A 248 -20.04 80.54 -40.44
C VAL A 248 -19.82 79.83 -41.77
N TRP A 249 -20.84 79.81 -42.64
CA TRP A 249 -20.74 79.22 -43.97
C TRP A 249 -19.68 79.90 -44.83
N LEU A 250 -19.65 81.23 -44.85
CA LEU A 250 -18.68 82.03 -45.63
C LEU A 250 -17.26 81.74 -45.17
N VAL A 251 -17.02 81.71 -43.85
CA VAL A 251 -15.68 81.42 -43.33
C VAL A 251 -15.29 79.97 -43.61
N GLY A 252 -16.21 79.00 -43.48
CA GLY A 252 -15.97 77.61 -43.86
C GLY A 252 -15.58 77.45 -45.34
N MET A 253 -16.31 78.13 -46.23
CA MET A 253 -15.99 78.18 -47.67
C MET A 253 -14.65 78.84 -47.94
N ALA A 254 -14.34 79.93 -47.23
CA ALA A 254 -13.09 80.65 -47.40
C ALA A 254 -11.88 79.83 -46.95
N VAL A 255 -12.03 79.03 -45.89
CA VAL A 255 -10.95 78.13 -45.48
C VAL A 255 -10.79 76.98 -46.49
N ALA A 256 -11.87 76.42 -47.01
CA ALA A 256 -11.79 75.37 -48.03
C ALA A 256 -11.16 75.84 -49.35
N ALA A 257 -11.29 77.14 -49.67
CA ALA A 257 -10.76 77.74 -50.90
C ALA A 257 -9.32 78.26 -50.78
N ARG A 258 -8.72 78.26 -49.58
CA ARG A 258 -7.39 78.84 -49.32
C ARG A 258 -6.31 77.78 -49.07
N PRO A 259 -5.03 78.15 -49.29
CA PRO A 259 -3.91 77.41 -48.73
C PRO A 259 -4.03 77.33 -47.21
N LEU A 260 -3.66 76.19 -46.64
CA LEU A 260 -3.77 75.93 -45.20
C LEU A 260 -2.88 76.88 -44.38
N GLU A 261 -1.81 77.39 -44.99
CA GLU A 261 -0.83 78.34 -44.45
C GLU A 261 -1.47 79.68 -44.05
N ASP A 262 -2.60 80.05 -44.67
CA ASP A 262 -3.33 81.28 -44.34
C ASP A 262 -4.19 81.13 -43.08
N LEU A 263 -4.41 79.90 -42.61
CA LEU A 263 -5.33 79.63 -41.50
C LEU A 263 -4.91 80.28 -40.17
N PRO A 264 -3.64 80.23 -39.71
CA PRO A 264 -3.24 80.91 -38.48
C PRO A 264 -3.52 82.42 -38.51
N GLY A 265 -3.22 83.09 -39.63
CA GLY A 265 -3.50 84.52 -39.80
C GLY A 265 -4.99 84.85 -39.81
N LEU A 266 -5.82 83.96 -40.37
CA LEU A 266 -7.28 84.09 -40.30
C LEU A 266 -7.80 83.90 -38.86
N LEU A 267 -7.26 82.95 -38.10
CA LEU A 267 -7.62 82.75 -36.69
C LEU A 267 -7.25 83.97 -35.85
N ASP A 268 -6.03 84.50 -36.02
CA ASP A 268 -5.58 85.74 -35.37
C ASP A 268 -6.54 86.91 -35.66
N ALA A 269 -6.92 87.08 -36.92
CA ALA A 269 -7.77 88.18 -37.35
C ALA A 269 -9.22 88.03 -36.82
N LEU A 270 -9.78 86.82 -36.80
CA LEU A 270 -11.10 86.55 -36.21
C LEU A 270 -11.11 86.78 -34.69
N GLU A 271 -10.07 86.35 -33.99
CA GLU A 271 -9.94 86.58 -32.55
C GLU A 271 -9.76 88.07 -32.23
N ALA A 272 -8.95 88.79 -33.01
CA ALA A 272 -8.77 90.24 -32.89
C ALA A 272 -10.09 91.00 -33.13
N ALA A 273 -10.97 90.45 -33.98
CA ALA A 273 -12.31 90.95 -34.22
C ALA A 273 -13.35 90.54 -33.15
N GLY A 274 -12.95 89.81 -32.09
CA GLY A 274 -13.83 89.36 -31.02
C GLY A 274 -14.66 88.09 -31.35
N LEU A 275 -14.36 87.42 -32.46
CA LEU A 275 -15.07 86.22 -32.96
C LEU A 275 -14.35 84.93 -32.53
N ARG A 276 -13.94 84.84 -31.27
CA ARG A 276 -13.16 83.69 -30.75
C ARG A 276 -13.88 82.36 -30.87
N ALA A 277 -15.19 82.32 -30.66
CA ALA A 277 -15.97 81.08 -30.78
C ALA A 277 -15.94 80.52 -32.21
N GLN A 278 -15.86 81.40 -33.21
CA GLN A 278 -15.76 81.04 -34.61
C GLN A 278 -14.36 80.55 -34.92
N ALA A 279 -13.32 81.27 -34.46
CA ALA A 279 -11.94 80.79 -34.55
C ALA A 279 -11.76 79.39 -33.94
N ASP A 280 -12.32 79.16 -32.74
CA ASP A 280 -12.30 77.86 -32.06
C ASP A 280 -13.07 76.78 -32.86
N GLY A 281 -14.18 77.14 -33.53
CA GLY A 281 -15.01 76.22 -34.31
C GLY A 281 -14.47 75.87 -35.70
N LEU A 282 -13.63 76.73 -36.29
CA LEU A 282 -13.07 76.51 -37.63
C LEU A 282 -12.05 75.38 -37.66
N VAL A 283 -11.19 75.30 -36.64
CA VAL A 283 -10.12 74.30 -36.62
C VAL A 283 -10.66 72.86 -36.62
N PRO A 284 -11.65 72.50 -35.78
CA PRO A 284 -12.32 71.21 -35.87
C PRO A 284 -13.05 70.97 -37.20
N MET A 285 -13.60 72.02 -37.82
CA MET A 285 -14.29 71.91 -39.12
C MET A 285 -13.31 71.55 -40.24
N VAL A 286 -12.16 72.24 -40.29
CA VAL A 286 -11.09 71.98 -41.26
C VAL A 286 -10.49 70.61 -41.02
N ALA A 287 -10.21 70.29 -39.75
CA ALA A 287 -9.76 68.97 -39.36
C ALA A 287 -10.75 67.92 -39.87
N ALA A 288 -12.03 68.00 -39.53
CA ALA A 288 -13.05 67.03 -39.95
C ALA A 288 -13.18 66.86 -41.47
N ALA A 289 -12.93 67.89 -42.28
CA ALA A 289 -12.98 67.81 -43.74
C ALA A 289 -11.68 67.28 -44.39
N GLY A 290 -10.53 67.46 -43.74
CA GLY A 290 -9.22 67.11 -44.30
C GLY A 290 -8.94 65.61 -44.35
N ASP A 291 -8.11 65.18 -45.29
CA ASP A 291 -7.49 63.85 -45.26
C ASP A 291 -6.32 63.82 -44.24
N PRO A 292 -5.77 62.64 -43.88
CA PRO A 292 -4.69 62.55 -42.92
C PRO A 292 -3.44 63.40 -43.24
N PRO A 293 -2.95 63.49 -44.49
CA PRO A 293 -1.86 64.41 -44.84
C PRO A 293 -2.20 65.87 -44.56
N THR A 294 -3.42 66.32 -44.87
CA THR A 294 -3.89 67.67 -44.58
C THR A 294 -3.94 67.92 -43.07
N MET A 295 -4.36 66.94 -42.28
CA MET A 295 -4.36 67.04 -40.82
C MET A 295 -2.95 67.16 -40.23
N GLU A 296 -1.98 66.42 -40.77
CA GLU A 296 -0.57 66.53 -40.34
C GLU A 296 0.01 67.91 -40.67
N HIS A 297 -0.26 68.45 -41.86
CA HIS A 297 0.13 69.81 -42.23
C HIS A 297 -0.53 70.85 -41.33
N LEU A 298 -1.82 70.67 -41.00
CA LEU A 298 -2.55 71.53 -40.07
C LEU A 298 -1.90 71.53 -38.67
N LEU A 299 -1.56 70.36 -38.15
CA LEU A 299 -0.94 70.22 -36.83
C LEU A 299 0.43 70.91 -36.78
N ALA A 300 1.24 70.80 -37.84
CA ALA A 300 2.52 71.48 -37.95
C ALA A 300 2.34 73.02 -37.95
N LEU A 301 1.42 73.54 -38.77
CA LEU A 301 1.13 74.99 -38.84
C LEU A 301 0.63 75.56 -37.51
N LEU A 302 -0.24 74.82 -36.80
CA LEU A 302 -0.75 75.24 -35.50
C LEU A 302 0.34 75.19 -34.42
N ALA A 303 1.24 74.20 -34.46
CA ALA A 303 2.38 74.12 -33.56
C ALA A 303 3.34 75.31 -33.77
N ASP A 304 3.69 75.59 -35.03
CA ASP A 304 4.59 76.71 -35.40
C ASP A 304 4.00 78.07 -35.02
N ALA A 305 2.67 78.22 -35.09
CA ALA A 305 1.95 79.42 -34.67
C ALA A 305 1.73 79.52 -33.14
N GLY A 306 2.18 78.56 -32.34
CA GLY A 306 1.96 78.54 -30.88
C GLY A 306 0.49 78.38 -30.47
N ARG A 307 -0.31 77.72 -31.32
CA ARG A 307 -1.77 77.56 -31.17
C ARG A 307 -2.14 76.23 -30.50
N ASP A 308 -1.57 75.95 -29.32
CA ASP A 308 -1.71 74.65 -28.62
C ASP A 308 -3.16 74.22 -28.36
N ARG A 309 -4.05 75.17 -28.03
CA ARG A 309 -5.48 74.88 -27.82
C ARG A 309 -6.16 74.38 -29.10
N ASN A 310 -5.84 75.00 -30.24
CA ASN A 310 -6.38 74.61 -31.53
C ASN A 310 -5.76 73.28 -31.97
N ARG A 311 -4.45 73.07 -31.75
CA ARG A 311 -3.77 71.79 -31.96
C ARG A 311 -4.44 70.65 -31.18
N ALA A 312 -4.69 70.84 -29.88
CA ALA A 312 -5.38 69.86 -29.05
C ALA A 312 -6.81 69.55 -29.55
N ALA A 313 -7.52 70.54 -30.10
CA ALA A 313 -8.84 70.34 -30.71
C ALA A 313 -8.76 69.48 -31.98
N VAL A 314 -7.75 69.67 -32.84
CA VAL A 314 -7.50 68.79 -34.00
C VAL A 314 -7.20 67.37 -33.54
N LEU A 315 -6.28 67.18 -32.59
CA LEU A 315 -5.92 65.86 -32.06
C LEU A 315 -7.12 65.16 -31.43
N SER A 316 -7.96 65.89 -30.68
CA SER A 316 -9.22 65.33 -30.17
C SER A 316 -10.15 64.91 -31.32
N GLY A 317 -10.28 65.72 -32.35
CA GLY A 317 -11.09 65.38 -33.53
C GLY A 317 -10.58 64.13 -34.27
N ILE A 318 -9.26 63.92 -34.32
CA ILE A 318 -8.65 62.70 -34.85
C ILE A 318 -9.03 61.50 -33.99
N ALA A 319 -8.93 61.61 -32.66
CA ALA A 319 -9.29 60.55 -31.73
C ALA A 319 -10.79 60.17 -31.78
N ASP A 320 -11.67 61.16 -31.96
CA ASP A 320 -13.11 61.00 -32.07
C ASP A 320 -13.58 60.61 -33.50
N GLY A 321 -12.68 60.66 -34.49
CA GLY A 321 -12.97 60.42 -35.91
C GLY A 321 -13.29 58.97 -36.27
N SER A 322 -13.34 58.65 -37.57
CA SER A 322 -13.53 57.24 -37.99
C SER A 322 -12.27 56.41 -37.75
N MET A 323 -12.43 55.13 -37.39
CA MET A 323 -11.29 54.22 -37.13
C MET A 323 -10.30 54.14 -38.31
N PRO A 324 -10.73 54.01 -39.58
CA PRO A 324 -9.80 53.97 -40.71
C PRO A 324 -8.94 55.22 -40.82
N ARG A 325 -9.52 56.38 -40.52
CA ARG A 325 -8.86 57.67 -40.63
C ARG A 325 -7.84 57.90 -39.51
N LEU A 326 -8.17 57.48 -38.28
CA LEU A 326 -7.22 57.46 -37.16
C LEU A 326 -6.01 56.57 -37.48
N VAL A 327 -6.26 55.36 -38.00
CA VAL A 327 -5.22 54.37 -38.34
C VAL A 327 -4.35 54.87 -39.49
N GLU A 328 -4.95 55.46 -40.53
CA GLU A 328 -4.22 56.07 -41.64
C GLU A 328 -3.36 57.25 -41.18
N TRP A 329 -3.88 58.11 -40.30
CA TRP A 329 -3.12 59.21 -39.69
C TRP A 329 -1.92 58.71 -38.90
N LEU A 330 -2.11 57.68 -38.06
CA LEU A 330 -1.01 57.06 -37.30
C LEU A 330 0.07 56.47 -38.22
N ALA A 331 -0.33 55.92 -39.38
CA ALA A 331 0.59 55.31 -40.32
C ALA A 331 1.50 56.32 -41.04
N ILE A 332 1.04 57.56 -41.26
CA ILE A 332 1.79 58.57 -42.04
C ILE A 332 2.61 59.55 -41.18
N GLY A 333 2.25 59.74 -39.90
CA GLY A 333 2.77 60.86 -39.11
C GLY A 333 4.18 60.67 -38.52
N GLY A 334 4.77 59.48 -38.61
CA GLY A 334 6.05 59.13 -37.97
C GLY A 334 7.28 59.99 -38.36
N ASN A 335 7.16 60.89 -39.33
CA ASN A 335 8.25 61.77 -39.77
C ASN A 335 8.25 63.18 -39.15
N ARG A 336 7.21 63.58 -38.41
CA ARG A 336 7.10 64.94 -37.83
C ARG A 336 7.69 65.02 -36.42
N ALA A 337 8.44 66.09 -36.14
CA ALA A 337 8.90 66.40 -34.78
C ALA A 337 7.70 66.61 -33.84
N GLY A 338 7.68 65.90 -32.71
CA GLY A 338 6.56 65.93 -31.76
C GLY A 338 5.37 65.04 -32.13
N PHE A 339 5.47 64.23 -33.20
CA PHE A 339 4.42 63.27 -33.55
C PHE A 339 4.18 62.25 -32.44
N ASP A 340 5.21 61.76 -31.75
CA ASP A 340 5.04 60.77 -30.67
C ASP A 340 4.17 61.30 -29.52
N GLU A 341 4.32 62.58 -29.15
CA GLU A 341 3.49 63.24 -28.14
C GLU A 341 2.04 63.37 -28.61
N ASP A 342 1.85 63.73 -29.88
CA ASP A 342 0.53 63.86 -30.50
C ASP A 342 -0.17 62.50 -30.65
N ALA A 343 0.56 61.48 -31.09
CA ALA A 343 0.09 60.11 -31.20
C ALA A 343 -0.29 59.57 -29.80
N ALA A 344 0.52 59.81 -28.78
CA ALA A 344 0.18 59.44 -27.41
C ALA A 344 -1.10 60.14 -26.92
N PHE A 345 -1.25 61.45 -27.18
CA PHE A 345 -2.47 62.20 -26.85
C PHE A 345 -3.70 61.62 -27.55
N VAL A 346 -3.60 61.38 -28.86
CA VAL A 346 -4.69 60.83 -29.68
C VAL A 346 -5.06 59.42 -29.22
N LEU A 347 -4.07 58.55 -28.98
CA LEU A 347 -4.30 57.17 -28.53
C LEU A 347 -4.92 57.13 -27.12
N ASN A 348 -4.44 57.96 -26.18
CA ASN A 348 -5.06 58.09 -24.86
C ASN A 348 -6.54 58.52 -24.99
N ALA A 349 -6.79 59.57 -25.76
CA ALA A 349 -8.14 60.06 -26.02
C ALA A 349 -9.03 58.99 -26.65
N ALA A 350 -8.52 58.26 -27.64
CA ALA A 350 -9.22 57.20 -28.35
C ALA A 350 -9.57 56.03 -27.41
N VAL A 351 -8.62 55.59 -26.59
CA VAL A 351 -8.82 54.52 -25.60
C VAL A 351 -9.87 54.92 -24.56
N ALA A 352 -9.84 56.16 -24.08
CA ALA A 352 -10.78 56.63 -23.07
C ALA A 352 -12.21 56.75 -23.60
N ARG A 353 -12.38 57.34 -24.81
CA ARG A 353 -13.67 57.87 -25.27
C ARG A 353 -14.41 56.99 -26.28
N ARG A 354 -13.71 56.15 -27.06
CA ARG A 354 -14.33 55.43 -28.18
C ARG A 354 -15.07 54.18 -27.73
N ASP A 355 -16.24 53.90 -28.28
CA ASP A 355 -16.92 52.62 -28.03
C ASP A 355 -16.28 51.45 -28.80
N ASP A 356 -15.71 51.71 -29.97
CA ASP A 356 -15.08 50.71 -30.85
C ASP A 356 -13.59 50.49 -30.55
N ARG A 357 -13.10 50.89 -29.36
CA ARG A 357 -11.68 50.85 -28.98
C ARG A 357 -10.97 49.48 -29.13
N HIS A 358 -11.73 48.38 -29.05
CA HIS A 358 -11.20 47.02 -29.30
C HIS A 358 -10.73 46.83 -30.75
N LEU A 359 -11.33 47.52 -31.72
CA LEU A 359 -10.92 47.47 -33.13
C LEU A 359 -9.59 48.22 -33.35
N LEU A 360 -9.25 49.20 -32.50
CA LEU A 360 -8.01 49.96 -32.63
C LEU A 360 -6.78 49.06 -32.49
N LEU A 361 -6.78 48.13 -31.52
CA LEU A 361 -5.71 47.15 -31.32
C LEU A 361 -5.54 46.25 -32.57
N THR A 362 -6.65 45.72 -33.09
CA THR A 362 -6.68 44.89 -34.30
C THR A 362 -6.12 45.63 -35.51
N GLU A 363 -6.54 46.89 -35.72
CA GLU A 363 -6.09 47.69 -36.86
C GLU A 363 -4.62 48.09 -36.75
N LEU A 364 -4.14 48.47 -35.56
CA LEU A 364 -2.73 48.79 -35.34
C LEU A 364 -1.81 47.60 -35.60
N ARG A 365 -2.22 46.39 -35.19
CA ARG A 365 -1.50 45.16 -35.55
C ARG A 365 -1.51 44.94 -37.07
N ARG A 366 -2.66 45.12 -37.72
CA ARG A 366 -2.79 44.95 -39.17
C ARG A 366 -1.83 45.84 -39.96
N ILE A 367 -1.56 47.05 -39.46
CA ILE A 367 -0.63 47.99 -40.10
C ILE A 367 0.82 47.92 -39.55
N GLY A 368 1.11 47.00 -38.63
CA GLY A 368 2.46 46.77 -38.09
C GLY A 368 2.99 47.89 -37.18
N GLN A 369 2.11 48.61 -36.49
CA GLN A 369 2.48 49.73 -35.62
C GLN A 369 2.62 49.28 -34.15
N ASP A 370 3.58 48.39 -33.88
CA ASP A 370 3.78 47.76 -32.57
C ASP A 370 4.06 48.77 -31.43
N GLY A 371 4.70 49.91 -31.75
CA GLY A 371 4.93 50.99 -30.80
C GLY A 371 3.63 51.60 -30.29
N HIS A 372 2.72 51.94 -31.21
CA HIS A 372 1.40 52.46 -30.88
C HIS A 372 0.49 51.41 -30.24
N LEU A 373 0.59 50.14 -30.67
CA LEU A 373 -0.10 49.03 -30.05
C LEU A 373 0.23 48.95 -28.55
N ARG A 374 1.53 49.04 -28.20
CA ARG A 374 1.97 49.07 -26.79
C ARG A 374 1.41 50.27 -26.05
N THR A 375 1.42 51.47 -26.65
CA THR A 375 0.82 52.66 -26.03
C THR A 375 -0.67 52.46 -25.74
N VAL A 376 -1.44 51.86 -26.66
CA VAL A 376 -2.87 51.56 -26.44
C VAL A 376 -3.05 50.56 -25.31
N GLN A 377 -2.25 49.50 -25.26
CA GLN A 377 -2.28 48.51 -24.18
C GLN A 377 -1.94 49.14 -22.81
N GLU A 378 -0.95 50.03 -22.77
CA GLU A 378 -0.56 50.78 -21.57
C GLU A 378 -1.60 51.83 -21.15
N GLU A 379 -2.32 52.45 -22.08
CA GLU A 379 -3.37 53.42 -21.76
C GLU A 379 -4.66 52.71 -21.32
N ALA A 380 -4.92 51.50 -21.81
CA ALA A 380 -6.08 50.70 -21.40
C ALA A 380 -6.09 50.43 -19.89
N ARG A 381 -4.93 50.40 -19.21
CA ARG A 381 -4.85 50.25 -17.74
C ARG A 381 -5.50 51.40 -16.97
N ARG A 382 -5.65 52.58 -17.58
CA ARG A 382 -6.27 53.75 -16.94
C ARG A 382 -7.79 53.72 -17.03
N LEU A 383 -8.36 52.74 -17.74
CA LEU A 383 -9.80 52.55 -17.81
C LEU A 383 -10.34 52.06 -16.46
N GLU A 384 -11.52 52.55 -16.09
CA GLU A 384 -12.26 52.02 -14.95
C GLU A 384 -12.54 50.52 -15.12
N PRO A 385 -12.52 49.70 -14.05
CA PRO A 385 -12.64 48.25 -14.15
C PRO A 385 -13.80 47.72 -15.02
N PRO A 386 -15.03 48.28 -14.96
CA PRO A 386 -16.12 47.82 -15.82
C PRO A 386 -15.88 48.07 -17.30
N VAL A 387 -15.22 49.18 -17.64
CA VAL A 387 -14.91 49.57 -19.02
C VAL A 387 -13.75 48.72 -19.54
N LEU A 388 -12.75 48.48 -18.70
CA LEU A 388 -11.65 47.57 -19.00
C LEU A 388 -12.16 46.14 -19.23
N HIS A 389 -13.06 45.64 -18.36
CA HIS A 389 -13.69 44.34 -18.53
C HIS A 389 -14.44 44.22 -19.86
N ALA A 390 -15.28 45.22 -20.20
CA ALA A 390 -16.00 45.24 -21.47
C ALA A 390 -15.06 45.28 -22.69
N LEU A 391 -13.89 45.92 -22.57
CA LEU A 391 -12.84 45.87 -23.59
C LEU A 391 -12.28 44.44 -23.74
N LEU A 392 -11.92 43.79 -22.63
CA LEU A 392 -11.38 42.42 -22.63
C LEU A 392 -12.38 41.40 -23.19
N GLU A 393 -13.66 41.48 -22.83
CA GLU A 393 -14.72 40.64 -23.41
C GLU A 393 -14.80 40.80 -24.94
N ARG A 394 -14.72 42.03 -25.44
CA ARG A 394 -14.77 42.30 -26.88
C ARG A 394 -13.52 41.83 -27.61
N LEU A 395 -12.34 41.93 -27.00
CA LEU A 395 -11.10 41.40 -27.57
C LEU A 395 -11.16 39.88 -27.69
N HIS A 396 -11.60 39.19 -26.63
CA HIS A 396 -11.79 37.75 -26.65
C HIS A 396 -12.84 37.32 -27.68
N ALA A 397 -13.99 38.01 -27.74
CA ALA A 397 -15.02 37.74 -28.75
C ALA A 397 -14.54 37.95 -30.20
N ALA A 398 -13.52 38.80 -30.40
CA ALA A 398 -12.87 39.03 -31.68
C ALA A 398 -11.72 38.04 -31.98
N GLY A 399 -11.40 37.11 -31.06
CA GLY A 399 -10.26 36.20 -31.17
C GLY A 399 -8.89 36.87 -31.00
N ALA A 400 -8.86 38.05 -30.38
CA ALA A 400 -7.65 38.83 -30.12
C ALA A 400 -7.08 38.53 -28.71
N ASP A 401 -6.93 37.26 -28.37
CA ASP A 401 -6.57 36.83 -27.01
C ASP A 401 -5.22 37.39 -26.57
N GLU A 402 -4.23 37.45 -27.47
CA GLU A 402 -2.91 38.03 -27.18
C GLU A 402 -2.98 39.50 -26.73
N ASP A 403 -3.91 40.28 -27.29
CA ASP A 403 -4.16 41.66 -26.84
C ASP A 403 -4.87 41.69 -25.50
N GLY A 404 -5.86 40.81 -25.31
CA GLY A 404 -6.55 40.66 -24.03
C GLY A 404 -5.55 40.36 -22.91
N GLU A 405 -4.61 39.45 -23.14
CA GLU A 405 -3.55 39.13 -22.19
C GLU A 405 -2.61 40.33 -21.95
N ALA A 406 -2.17 41.02 -23.01
CA ALA A 406 -1.26 42.16 -22.90
C ALA A 406 -1.89 43.33 -22.14
N VAL A 407 -3.15 43.66 -22.44
CA VAL A 407 -3.94 44.67 -21.72
C VAL A 407 -4.12 44.27 -20.25
N THR A 408 -4.45 43.01 -19.98
CA THR A 408 -4.62 42.51 -18.61
C THR A 408 -3.31 42.62 -17.81
N ARG A 409 -2.17 42.22 -18.38
CA ARG A 409 -0.86 42.37 -17.72
C ARG A 409 -0.53 43.84 -17.42
N CYS A 410 -0.71 44.73 -18.40
CA CYS A 410 -0.50 46.18 -18.21
C CYS A 410 -1.43 46.77 -17.14
N ALA A 411 -2.67 46.26 -17.06
CA ALA A 411 -3.64 46.67 -16.07
C ALA A 411 -3.23 46.26 -14.65
N VAL A 412 -2.82 45.02 -14.46
CA VAL A 412 -2.58 44.49 -13.12
C VAL A 412 -1.21 44.90 -12.56
N ASP A 413 -0.16 44.99 -13.38
CA ASP A 413 1.21 45.31 -12.93
C ASP A 413 1.34 46.66 -12.21
N MET A 414 0.38 47.58 -12.39
CA MET A 414 0.41 48.94 -11.85
C MET A 414 -0.90 49.34 -11.16
N ALA A 415 -1.85 48.42 -11.01
CA ALA A 415 -3.14 48.71 -10.43
C ALA A 415 -3.02 48.96 -8.92
N ARG A 416 -3.79 49.93 -8.42
CA ARG A 416 -4.09 50.00 -6.98
C ARG A 416 -4.87 48.73 -6.59
N PRO A 417 -4.71 48.21 -5.36
CA PRO A 417 -5.40 47.00 -4.91
C PRO A 417 -6.91 46.98 -5.22
N VAL A 418 -7.61 48.09 -5.00
CA VAL A 418 -9.05 48.22 -5.29
C VAL A 418 -9.40 47.99 -6.77
N THR A 419 -8.59 48.53 -7.68
CA THR A 419 -8.80 48.36 -9.12
C THR A 419 -8.54 46.91 -9.53
N ALA A 420 -7.48 46.30 -8.99
CA ALA A 420 -7.11 44.91 -9.26
C ALA A 420 -8.18 43.92 -8.76
N VAL A 421 -8.68 44.09 -7.53
CA VAL A 421 -9.74 43.24 -6.95
C VAL A 421 -11.02 43.32 -7.78
N ARG A 422 -11.48 44.52 -8.13
CA ARG A 422 -12.69 44.69 -8.95
C ARG A 422 -12.55 44.08 -10.33
N LEU A 423 -11.39 44.21 -10.97
CA LEU A 423 -11.12 43.56 -12.24
C LEU A 423 -11.10 42.04 -12.10
N ALA A 424 -10.47 41.52 -11.04
CA ALA A 424 -10.40 40.08 -10.74
C ALA A 424 -11.81 39.49 -10.55
N ALA A 425 -12.66 40.14 -9.76
CA ALA A 425 -14.04 39.71 -9.53
C ALA A 425 -14.85 39.69 -10.83
N LEU A 426 -14.76 40.76 -11.65
CA LEU A 426 -15.44 40.81 -12.95
C LEU A 426 -14.96 39.70 -13.89
N LEU A 427 -13.65 39.49 -13.98
CA LEU A 427 -13.06 38.44 -14.82
C LEU A 427 -13.47 37.04 -14.36
N ARG A 428 -13.54 36.80 -13.04
CA ARG A 428 -13.97 35.52 -12.45
C ARG A 428 -15.44 35.21 -12.74
N GLU A 429 -16.31 36.20 -12.58
CA GLU A 429 -17.76 35.99 -12.74
C GLU A 429 -18.21 35.93 -14.21
N ARG A 430 -17.61 36.76 -15.07
CA ARG A 430 -18.14 37.04 -16.42
C ARG A 430 -17.09 37.12 -17.52
N GLY A 431 -15.81 37.18 -17.17
CA GLY A 431 -14.74 37.36 -18.14
C GLY A 431 -14.27 36.06 -18.79
N PRO A 432 -13.36 36.17 -19.78
CA PRO A 432 -12.66 35.03 -20.35
C PRO A 432 -11.86 34.30 -19.27
N ALA A 433 -12.07 33.00 -19.13
CA ALA A 433 -11.50 32.18 -18.05
C ALA A 433 -9.96 32.18 -18.06
N GLU A 434 -9.35 32.41 -19.22
CA GLU A 434 -7.91 32.43 -19.43
C GLU A 434 -7.23 33.69 -18.86
N LEU A 435 -7.98 34.80 -18.70
CA LEU A 435 -7.41 36.08 -18.25
C LEU A 435 -7.32 36.20 -16.73
N PHE A 436 -8.21 35.53 -15.98
CA PHE A 436 -8.19 35.58 -14.52
C PHE A 436 -6.87 35.07 -13.90
N PRO A 437 -6.28 33.94 -14.35
CA PRO A 437 -4.95 33.49 -13.90
C PRO A 437 -3.83 34.51 -14.09
N LEU A 438 -3.94 35.42 -15.06
CA LEU A 438 -2.95 36.50 -15.26
C LEU A 438 -2.98 37.50 -14.11
N VAL A 439 -4.17 37.83 -13.60
CA VAL A 439 -4.33 38.70 -12.42
C VAL A 439 -3.66 38.07 -11.20
N LEU A 440 -3.91 36.79 -10.95
CA LEU A 440 -3.28 36.05 -9.85
C LEU A 440 -1.76 35.94 -10.04
N THR A 441 -1.29 35.82 -11.28
CA THR A 441 0.16 35.76 -11.59
C THR A 441 0.85 37.10 -11.30
N ALA A 442 0.22 38.21 -11.66
CA ALA A 442 0.72 39.54 -11.34
C ALA A 442 0.66 39.82 -9.83
N LEU A 443 -0.40 39.39 -9.14
CA LEU A 443 -0.49 39.42 -7.67
C LEU A 443 0.69 38.68 -7.01
N CYS A 444 1.13 37.54 -7.57
CA CYS A 444 2.29 36.81 -7.05
C CYS A 444 3.63 37.51 -7.28
N ARG A 445 3.68 38.51 -8.16
CA ARG A 445 4.87 39.34 -8.46
C ARG A 445 4.82 40.71 -7.76
N ALA A 446 3.66 41.07 -7.19
CA ALA A 446 3.47 42.31 -6.46
C ALA A 446 4.35 42.37 -5.22
N ASP A 447 4.62 43.58 -4.74
CA ASP A 447 5.26 43.74 -3.44
C ASP A 447 4.31 43.32 -2.29
N VAL A 448 4.86 43.23 -1.08
CA VAL A 448 4.13 42.74 0.10
C VAL A 448 2.90 43.62 0.40
N ASP A 449 3.05 44.95 0.30
CA ASP A 449 2.00 45.91 0.62
C ASP A 449 0.83 45.81 -0.39
N GLN A 450 1.15 45.64 -1.66
CA GLN A 450 0.17 45.45 -2.73
C GLN A 450 -0.57 44.13 -2.59
N ALA A 451 0.14 43.03 -2.30
CA ALA A 451 -0.48 41.71 -2.11
C ALA A 451 -1.39 41.68 -0.87
N ALA A 452 -0.95 42.27 0.24
CA ALA A 452 -1.77 42.43 1.44
C ALA A 452 -3.00 43.30 1.15
N GLY A 453 -2.80 44.46 0.51
CA GLY A 453 -3.88 45.36 0.12
C GLY A 453 -4.92 44.70 -0.79
N PHE A 454 -4.51 43.80 -1.70
CA PHE A 454 -5.43 43.06 -2.55
C PHE A 454 -6.33 42.15 -1.71
N LEU A 455 -5.75 41.35 -0.81
CA LEU A 455 -6.50 40.43 0.05
C LEU A 455 -7.45 41.17 0.99
N LEU A 456 -7.01 42.29 1.57
CA LEU A 456 -7.84 43.10 2.46
C LEU A 456 -9.04 43.70 1.73
N VAL A 457 -8.84 44.25 0.53
CA VAL A 457 -9.96 44.79 -0.25
C VAL A 457 -10.90 43.69 -0.72
N ALA A 458 -10.39 42.53 -1.14
CA ALA A 458 -11.24 41.38 -1.51
C ALA A 458 -12.09 40.88 -0.32
N LEU A 459 -11.51 40.86 0.88
CA LEU A 459 -12.22 40.52 2.11
C LEU A 459 -13.27 41.57 2.48
N GLU A 460 -12.96 42.87 2.34
CA GLU A 460 -13.91 43.98 2.58
C GLU A 460 -15.09 43.95 1.59
N ASP A 461 -14.84 43.59 0.33
CA ASP A 461 -15.87 43.42 -0.70
C ASP A 461 -16.71 42.13 -0.49
N GLY A 462 -16.29 41.23 0.42
CA GLY A 462 -17.02 40.01 0.80
C GLY A 462 -16.94 38.89 -0.23
N ASP A 463 -15.92 38.88 -1.09
CA ASP A 463 -15.70 37.82 -2.09
C ASP A 463 -14.77 36.73 -1.51
N ASP A 464 -15.34 35.84 -0.69
CA ASP A 464 -14.61 34.75 -0.03
C ASP A 464 -13.93 33.79 -1.04
N ASP A 465 -14.51 33.59 -2.22
CA ASP A 465 -13.94 32.74 -3.27
C ASP A 465 -12.68 33.38 -3.86
N LEU A 466 -12.74 34.68 -4.17
CA LEU A 466 -11.59 35.41 -4.69
C LEU A 466 -10.46 35.46 -3.65
N VAL A 467 -10.81 35.60 -2.36
CA VAL A 467 -9.83 35.49 -1.27
C VAL A 467 -9.20 34.10 -1.26
N ASP A 468 -9.96 33.01 -1.33
CA ASP A 468 -9.39 31.64 -1.34
C ASP A 468 -8.49 31.36 -2.56
N GLU A 469 -8.89 31.82 -3.75
CA GLU A 469 -8.11 31.71 -4.99
C GLU A 469 -6.82 32.53 -4.92
N ALA A 470 -6.89 33.77 -4.43
CA ALA A 470 -5.73 34.63 -4.22
C ALA A 470 -4.78 34.07 -3.16
N LEU A 471 -5.31 33.58 -2.03
CA LEU A 471 -4.53 32.89 -1.01
C LEU A 471 -3.85 31.64 -1.57
N SER A 472 -4.53 30.86 -2.41
CA SER A 472 -3.96 29.67 -3.05
C SER A 472 -2.82 30.04 -4.01
N ALA A 473 -3.01 31.09 -4.83
CA ALA A 473 -1.99 31.58 -5.75
C ALA A 473 -0.74 32.11 -5.02
N LEU A 474 -0.95 32.95 -3.99
CA LEU A 474 0.13 33.50 -3.16
C LEU A 474 0.84 32.41 -2.36
N ALA A 475 0.07 31.47 -1.80
CA ALA A 475 0.61 30.31 -1.13
C ALA A 475 1.55 29.51 -2.03
N GLU A 476 1.15 29.23 -3.27
CA GLU A 476 1.92 28.41 -4.21
C GLU A 476 3.15 29.16 -4.75
N ARG A 477 2.99 30.41 -5.19
CA ARG A 477 3.96 31.09 -6.08
C ARG A 477 4.64 32.32 -5.48
N PHE A 478 4.17 32.86 -4.36
CA PHE A 478 4.76 34.07 -3.78
C PHE A 478 6.19 33.80 -3.27
N PRO A 479 7.15 34.72 -3.45
CA PRO A 479 8.54 34.50 -3.02
C PRO A 479 8.64 34.16 -1.52
N SER A 480 9.40 33.10 -1.20
CA SER A 480 9.57 32.61 0.18
C SER A 480 10.14 33.67 1.14
N GLU A 481 10.96 34.61 0.63
CA GLU A 481 11.53 35.73 1.40
C GLU A 481 10.47 36.76 1.82
N GLY A 482 9.50 37.05 0.96
CA GLY A 482 8.42 38.00 1.24
C GLY A 482 7.23 37.39 1.99
N PHE A 483 7.12 36.06 2.04
CA PHE A 483 5.96 35.37 2.61
C PHE A 483 5.75 35.67 4.11
N ASP A 484 6.81 35.73 4.90
CA ASP A 484 6.71 36.03 6.34
C ASP A 484 6.33 37.51 6.57
N LEU A 485 6.81 38.41 5.71
CA LEU A 485 6.43 39.83 5.74
C LEU A 485 4.96 39.99 5.37
N LEU A 486 4.48 39.28 4.35
CA LEU A 486 3.07 39.26 3.98
C LEU A 486 2.19 38.72 5.10
N ALA A 487 2.61 37.64 5.76
CA ALA A 487 1.90 37.13 6.93
C ALA A 487 1.87 38.15 8.08
N ALA A 488 2.95 38.90 8.30
CA ALA A 488 3.02 39.95 9.32
C ALA A 488 2.11 41.14 8.99
N GLU A 489 2.05 41.59 7.73
CA GLU A 489 1.12 42.65 7.30
C GLU A 489 -0.35 42.21 7.42
N LEU A 490 -0.63 40.92 7.25
CA LEU A 490 -1.96 40.35 7.41
C LEU A 490 -2.32 39.97 8.87
N ASP A 491 -1.44 40.18 9.85
CA ASP A 491 -1.64 39.72 11.24
C ASP A 491 -2.86 40.35 11.94
N VAL A 492 -3.33 41.50 11.44
CA VAL A 492 -4.61 42.10 11.81
C VAL A 492 -5.83 41.21 11.48
N HIS A 493 -5.68 40.26 10.57
CA HIS A 493 -6.68 39.27 10.14
C HIS A 493 -6.11 37.84 10.28
N PRO A 494 -6.13 37.25 11.50
CA PRO A 494 -5.48 35.96 11.76
C PRO A 494 -6.04 34.81 10.91
N ASP A 495 -7.29 34.90 10.45
CA ASP A 495 -7.90 33.91 9.55
C ASP A 495 -7.24 33.91 8.16
N LEU A 496 -6.85 35.08 7.63
CA LEU A 496 -6.11 35.18 6.36
C LEU A 496 -4.71 34.59 6.52
N VAL A 497 -4.02 34.89 7.62
CA VAL A 497 -2.68 34.32 7.92
C VAL A 497 -2.77 32.80 8.05
N ALA A 498 -3.77 32.30 8.78
CA ALA A 498 -3.99 30.87 8.94
C ALA A 498 -4.37 30.18 7.61
N GLY A 499 -5.15 30.85 6.76
CA GLY A 499 -5.50 30.40 5.41
C GLY A 499 -4.28 30.37 4.49
N LEU A 500 -3.51 31.45 4.42
CA LEU A 500 -2.30 31.58 3.63
C LEU A 500 -1.27 30.51 4.01
N ARG A 501 -1.00 30.35 5.30
CA ARG A 501 -0.07 29.33 5.81
C ARG A 501 -0.56 27.92 5.51
N ARG A 502 -1.86 27.64 5.69
CA ARG A 502 -2.45 26.34 5.36
C ARG A 502 -2.27 26.00 3.88
N LYS A 503 -2.67 26.90 2.98
CA LYS A 503 -2.50 26.71 1.54
C LYS A 503 -1.03 26.58 1.16
N ALA A 504 -0.11 27.31 1.79
CA ALA A 504 1.33 27.19 1.51
C ALA A 504 1.85 25.81 1.92
N LEU A 505 1.39 25.30 3.06
CA LEU A 505 1.69 23.94 3.51
C LEU A 505 1.07 22.87 2.61
N ASP A 506 0.06 23.17 1.78
CA ASP A 506 -0.54 22.20 0.86
C ASP A 506 0.05 22.29 -0.56
N LEU A 507 0.34 23.51 -1.04
CA LEU A 507 0.66 23.78 -2.45
C LEU A 507 2.16 23.98 -2.72
N ARG A 508 2.97 24.42 -1.74
CA ARG A 508 4.39 24.69 -2.01
C ARG A 508 5.20 23.42 -2.23
N PRO A 509 6.26 23.47 -3.04
CA PRO A 509 7.28 22.42 -3.06
C PRO A 509 7.86 22.18 -1.66
N MET A 510 8.18 20.92 -1.35
CA MET A 510 8.66 20.53 -0.01
C MET A 510 9.94 21.29 0.39
N ALA A 511 10.80 21.64 -0.56
CA ALA A 511 12.01 22.44 -0.30
C ALA A 511 11.71 23.81 0.34
N ASP A 512 10.64 24.49 -0.12
CA ASP A 512 10.19 25.77 0.41
C ASP A 512 9.53 25.61 1.78
N VAL A 513 8.69 24.58 1.94
CA VAL A 513 8.06 24.23 3.22
C VAL A 513 9.13 24.00 4.30
N LEU A 514 10.21 23.28 3.97
CA LEU A 514 11.33 23.07 4.89
C LEU A 514 12.04 24.39 5.24
N ALA A 515 12.22 25.31 4.29
CA ALA A 515 12.80 26.63 4.57
C ALA A 515 11.87 27.51 5.43
N MET A 516 10.56 27.37 5.31
CA MET A 516 9.59 28.02 6.20
C MET A 516 9.69 27.44 7.62
N LEU A 517 9.74 26.11 7.77
CA LEU A 517 9.88 25.44 9.07
C LEU A 517 11.16 25.82 9.82
N GLU A 518 12.26 26.09 9.09
CA GLU A 518 13.52 26.56 9.67
C GLU A 518 13.42 27.96 10.26
N ARG A 519 12.62 28.84 9.65
CA ARG A 519 12.40 30.23 10.12
C ARG A 519 11.33 30.31 11.21
N ALA A 520 10.35 29.41 11.19
CA ALA A 520 9.25 29.39 12.16
C ALA A 520 9.74 29.21 13.61
N GLY A 521 9.09 29.90 14.55
CA GLY A 521 9.26 29.69 16.00
C GLY A 521 8.79 28.29 16.44
N ASP A 522 9.09 27.87 17.67
CA ASP A 522 8.83 26.49 18.10
C ASP A 522 7.34 26.11 18.15
N GLU A 523 6.47 27.02 18.59
CA GLU A 523 5.01 26.83 18.62
C GLU A 523 4.43 26.77 17.21
N GLU A 524 4.78 27.75 16.37
CA GLU A 524 4.36 27.80 14.97
C GLU A 524 4.84 26.58 14.19
N ARG A 525 6.10 26.20 14.35
CA ARG A 525 6.68 25.02 13.71
C ARG A 525 5.89 23.78 14.11
N SER A 526 5.54 23.62 15.38
CA SER A 526 4.73 22.47 15.83
C SER A 526 3.37 22.42 15.15
N ALA A 527 2.66 23.55 15.09
CA ALA A 527 1.37 23.64 14.41
C ALA A 527 1.47 23.36 12.89
N MET A 528 2.53 23.84 12.23
CA MET A 528 2.79 23.55 10.82
C MET A 528 3.03 22.06 10.58
N LEU A 529 3.77 21.38 11.46
CA LEU A 529 4.10 19.96 11.32
C LEU A 529 2.89 19.07 11.55
N GLU A 530 2.06 19.37 12.56
CA GLU A 530 0.81 18.67 12.79
C GLU A 530 -0.11 18.80 11.57
N ARG A 531 -0.18 19.99 10.98
CA ARG A 531 -0.97 20.23 9.76
C ARG A 531 -0.40 19.51 8.54
N LEU A 532 0.91 19.56 8.30
CA LEU A 532 1.57 18.83 7.22
C LEU A 532 1.34 17.32 7.35
N ALA A 533 1.48 16.79 8.56
CA ALA A 533 1.22 15.39 8.83
C ALA A 533 -0.25 14.99 8.62
N SER A 534 -1.19 15.94 8.70
CA SER A 534 -2.62 15.76 8.38
C SER A 534 -2.99 16.09 6.92
N SER A 535 -2.08 16.63 6.12
CA SER A 535 -2.34 17.03 4.72
C SER A 535 -2.39 15.84 3.77
N ASP A 536 -3.14 15.91 2.67
CA ASP A 536 -3.20 14.84 1.65
C ASP A 536 -1.99 14.83 0.69
N ARG A 537 -0.82 15.31 1.16
CA ARG A 537 0.41 15.29 0.38
C ARG A 537 0.83 13.88 0.01
N PRO A 538 1.44 13.69 -1.18
CA PRO A 538 1.90 12.38 -1.60
C PRO A 538 2.99 11.87 -0.64
N PRO A 539 3.06 10.54 -0.41
CA PRO A 539 4.00 9.96 0.55
C PRO A 539 5.48 10.32 0.29
N GLY A 540 5.87 10.54 -0.97
CA GLY A 540 7.24 10.92 -1.33
C GLY A 540 7.66 12.29 -0.77
N GLU A 541 6.73 13.24 -0.70
CA GLU A 541 6.99 14.55 -0.11
C GLU A 541 7.04 14.47 1.42
N LEU A 542 6.16 13.70 2.03
CA LEU A 542 6.19 13.46 3.48
C LEU A 542 7.46 12.69 3.89
N ALA A 543 7.98 11.81 3.03
CA ALA A 543 9.29 11.16 3.23
C ALA A 543 10.44 12.18 3.20
N GLU A 544 10.42 13.17 2.31
CA GLU A 544 11.36 14.29 2.30
C GLU A 544 11.30 15.10 3.59
N LEU A 545 10.10 15.30 4.14
CA LEU A 545 9.89 15.99 5.41
C LEU A 545 10.46 15.22 6.60
N VAL A 546 10.43 13.88 6.57
CA VAL A 546 11.03 13.03 7.63
C VAL A 546 12.56 12.93 7.48
N GLU A 547 13.07 12.74 6.26
CA GLU A 547 14.52 12.62 6.01
C GLU A 547 15.24 13.98 6.10
N MET A 548 14.59 15.06 5.70
CA MET A 548 15.15 16.41 5.57
C MET A 548 16.58 16.40 4.99
N PRO A 549 16.75 16.03 3.71
CA PRO A 549 18.05 15.86 3.08
C PRO A 549 18.95 17.09 3.29
N GLY A 550 20.19 16.87 3.77
CA GLY A 550 21.15 17.94 4.04
C GLY A 550 20.91 18.75 5.33
N ARG A 551 19.82 18.50 6.08
CA ARG A 551 19.41 19.32 7.25
C ARG A 551 19.38 18.51 8.55
N HIS A 552 20.53 17.89 8.90
CA HIS A 552 20.62 16.93 10.00
C HIS A 552 20.17 17.45 11.38
N ARG A 553 20.37 18.75 11.67
CA ARG A 553 19.93 19.37 12.94
C ARG A 553 18.41 19.45 13.02
N LEU A 554 17.77 19.90 11.94
CA LEU A 554 16.31 20.00 11.85
C LEU A 554 15.70 18.60 11.91
N ARG A 555 16.27 17.62 11.19
CA ARG A 555 15.80 16.23 11.22
C ARG A 555 15.68 15.66 12.63
N ARG A 556 16.69 15.85 13.49
CA ARG A 556 16.68 15.28 14.85
C ARG A 556 15.54 15.84 15.70
N ARG A 557 15.20 17.12 15.50
CA ARG A 557 14.16 17.80 16.28
C ARG A 557 12.78 17.58 15.67
N THR A 558 12.68 17.81 14.37
CA THR A 558 11.43 17.90 13.63
C THR A 558 11.02 16.59 12.99
N GLY A 559 11.97 15.82 12.46
CA GLY A 559 11.68 14.52 11.84
C GLY A 559 11.04 13.52 12.81
N ALA A 560 11.41 13.57 14.09
CA ALA A 560 10.76 12.77 15.13
C ALA A 560 9.30 13.20 15.38
N GLN A 561 9.02 14.50 15.37
CA GLN A 561 7.67 15.04 15.54
C GLN A 561 6.79 14.69 14.34
N VAL A 562 7.31 14.84 13.12
CA VAL A 562 6.60 14.44 11.88
C VAL A 562 6.28 12.96 11.91
N ALA A 563 7.26 12.13 12.23
CA ALA A 563 7.07 10.68 12.34
C ALA A 563 6.01 10.31 13.40
N ALA A 564 5.98 11.03 14.53
CA ALA A 564 4.94 10.83 15.56
C ALA A 564 3.55 11.27 15.07
N CYS A 565 3.45 12.38 14.34
CA CYS A 565 2.18 12.83 13.76
C CYS A 565 1.69 11.88 12.65
N LEU A 566 2.58 11.36 11.81
CA LEU A 566 2.24 10.35 10.78
C LEU A 566 1.73 9.06 11.40
N LEU A 567 2.28 8.66 12.54
CA LEU A 567 1.84 7.49 13.28
C LEU A 567 0.43 7.66 13.88
N ALA A 568 0.04 8.89 14.22
CA ALA A 568 -1.32 9.17 14.68
C ALA A 568 -2.37 9.20 13.55
N ARG A 569 -1.93 9.10 12.29
CA ARG A 569 -2.77 9.07 11.09
C ARG A 569 -3.12 7.61 10.72
N ASP A 570 -3.68 7.40 9.53
CA ASP A 570 -4.00 6.09 9.00
C ASP A 570 -2.74 5.28 8.60
N ASP A 571 -2.86 3.95 8.65
CA ASP A 571 -1.79 3.00 8.33
C ASP A 571 -1.26 3.15 6.89
N SER A 572 -2.08 3.66 5.96
CA SER A 572 -1.73 3.74 4.53
C SER A 572 -0.75 4.88 4.23
N ALA A 573 -0.94 6.04 4.87
CA ALA A 573 0.00 7.16 4.78
C ALA A 573 1.34 6.77 5.40
N LEU A 574 1.33 6.14 6.58
CA LEU A 574 2.53 5.70 7.28
C LEU A 574 3.37 4.72 6.44
N THR A 575 2.72 3.67 5.92
CA THR A 575 3.39 2.65 5.10
C THR A 575 3.85 3.22 3.75
N GLY A 576 3.09 4.12 3.13
CA GLY A 576 3.50 4.83 1.92
C GLY A 576 4.76 5.69 2.14
N VAL A 577 4.86 6.41 3.26
CA VAL A 577 6.04 7.24 3.58
C VAL A 577 7.26 6.35 3.85
N LEU A 578 7.06 5.27 4.59
CA LEU A 578 8.12 4.28 4.84
C LEU A 578 8.57 3.58 3.55
N ALA A 579 7.65 3.38 2.59
CA ALA A 579 7.95 2.87 1.25
C ALA A 579 8.98 3.76 0.55
N GLU A 580 8.65 5.03 0.42
CA GLU A 580 9.46 6.05 -0.24
C GLU A 580 10.83 6.26 0.45
N LEU A 581 10.86 6.29 1.79
CA LEU A 581 12.10 6.41 2.54
C LEU A 581 13.08 5.27 2.22
N LEU A 582 12.57 4.04 2.15
CA LEU A 582 13.40 2.87 1.91
C LEU A 582 13.78 2.72 0.43
N ASP A 583 12.90 3.07 -0.51
CA ASP A 583 13.20 3.04 -1.95
C ASP A 583 14.26 4.08 -2.36
N ARG A 584 14.32 5.21 -1.64
CA ARG A 584 15.34 6.27 -1.84
C ARG A 584 16.62 6.05 -1.02
N ASP A 585 16.74 4.94 -0.30
CA ASP A 585 17.85 4.64 0.64
C ASP A 585 18.06 5.71 1.73
N TRP A 586 16.97 6.34 2.17
CA TRP A 586 16.96 7.35 3.23
C TRP A 586 16.91 6.70 4.61
N THR A 587 18.01 6.02 4.95
CA THR A 587 18.10 5.17 6.15
C THR A 587 17.92 5.94 7.46
N ALA A 588 18.18 7.25 7.50
CA ALA A 588 18.04 8.03 8.73
C ALA A 588 16.57 8.33 9.04
N GLY A 589 15.80 8.74 8.04
CA GLY A 589 14.36 8.96 8.11
C GLY A 589 13.62 7.65 8.33
N ALA A 590 13.98 6.57 7.63
CA ALA A 590 13.41 5.25 7.88
C ALA A 590 13.64 4.80 9.34
N ARG A 591 14.85 4.99 9.88
CA ARG A 591 15.16 4.68 11.29
C ARG A 591 14.39 5.55 12.28
N LEU A 592 14.18 6.83 11.97
CA LEU A 592 13.37 7.72 12.80
C LEU A 592 11.91 7.28 12.82
N LEU A 593 11.33 7.00 11.65
CA LEU A 593 9.94 6.56 11.53
C LEU A 593 9.71 5.21 12.22
N LEU A 594 10.57 4.23 11.95
CA LEU A 594 10.55 2.93 12.65
C LEU A 594 10.73 3.11 14.17
N GLY A 595 11.62 4.02 14.60
CA GLY A 595 11.78 4.34 16.01
C GLY A 595 10.51 4.92 16.65
N GLN A 596 9.79 5.80 15.96
CA GLN A 596 8.51 6.30 16.45
C GLN A 596 7.44 5.21 16.46
N ILE A 597 7.42 4.31 15.48
CA ILE A 597 6.52 3.15 15.49
C ILE A 597 6.79 2.27 16.72
N VAL A 598 8.06 2.03 17.08
CA VAL A 598 8.44 1.29 18.30
C VAL A 598 7.89 1.97 19.56
N VAL A 599 8.06 3.29 19.69
CA VAL A 599 7.75 4.05 20.93
C VAL A 599 6.29 4.49 21.04
N GLY A 600 5.64 4.87 19.94
CA GLY A 600 4.28 5.40 19.92
C GLY A 600 3.24 4.37 19.46
N GLY A 601 3.64 3.39 18.65
CA GLY A 601 2.69 2.53 17.95
C GLY A 601 2.00 1.55 18.89
N ASN A 602 0.71 1.33 18.67
CA ASN A 602 -0.01 0.28 19.37
C ASN A 602 0.36 -1.10 18.79
N PRO A 603 0.09 -2.22 19.51
CA PRO A 603 0.51 -3.55 19.04
C PRO A 603 -0.03 -3.95 17.66
N ARG A 604 -1.19 -3.43 17.25
CA ARG A 604 -1.81 -3.74 15.97
C ARG A 604 -1.11 -3.01 14.82
N GLU A 605 -0.83 -1.73 14.98
CA GLU A 605 -0.07 -0.92 14.01
C GLU A 605 1.34 -1.49 13.81
N GLN A 606 2.03 -1.80 14.91
CA GLN A 606 3.38 -2.38 14.87
C GLN A 606 3.42 -3.73 14.15
N ALA A 607 2.44 -4.61 14.41
CA ALA A 607 2.29 -5.86 13.70
C ALA A 607 2.00 -5.62 12.21
N GLY A 608 1.03 -4.77 11.89
CA GLY A 608 0.66 -4.46 10.50
C GLY A 608 1.82 -3.90 9.67
N VAL A 609 2.63 -3.00 10.24
CA VAL A 609 3.84 -2.48 9.56
C VAL A 609 4.88 -3.59 9.36
N ALA A 610 5.07 -4.47 10.34
CA ALA A 610 6.01 -5.59 10.20
C ALA A 610 5.58 -6.59 9.12
N GLU A 611 4.29 -6.93 9.05
CA GLU A 611 3.72 -7.76 7.97
C GLU A 611 3.91 -7.09 6.61
N TRP A 612 3.58 -5.81 6.50
CA TRP A 612 3.76 -5.05 5.26
C TRP A 612 5.23 -4.99 4.80
N LEU A 613 6.17 -4.79 5.73
CA LEU A 613 7.60 -4.83 5.40
C LEU A 613 8.02 -6.21 4.86
N GLN A 614 7.50 -7.28 5.46
CA GLN A 614 7.77 -8.65 5.00
C GLN A 614 7.15 -8.92 3.62
N ASP A 615 5.90 -8.52 3.39
CA ASP A 615 5.19 -8.66 2.11
C ASP A 615 5.86 -7.89 0.97
N THR A 616 6.48 -6.75 1.27
CA THR A 616 7.20 -5.91 0.29
C THR A 616 8.66 -6.33 0.09
N GLY A 617 9.07 -7.48 0.63
CA GLY A 617 10.43 -8.03 0.45
C GLY A 617 11.50 -7.38 1.34
N ARG A 618 11.09 -6.68 2.39
CA ARG A 618 11.94 -5.91 3.33
C ARG A 618 12.00 -6.59 4.70
N GLY A 619 12.18 -7.91 4.69
CA GLY A 619 12.13 -8.75 5.89
C GLY A 619 13.22 -8.43 6.94
N GLU A 620 14.37 -7.89 6.53
CA GLU A 620 15.41 -7.43 7.47
C GLU A 620 14.93 -6.24 8.31
N GLN A 621 14.27 -5.26 7.68
CA GLN A 621 13.68 -4.11 8.35
C GLN A 621 12.52 -4.54 9.25
N ALA A 622 11.70 -5.51 8.82
CA ALA A 622 10.66 -6.10 9.65
C ALA A 622 11.25 -6.71 10.92
N ARG A 623 12.29 -7.54 10.81
CA ARG A 623 12.98 -8.14 11.97
C ARG A 623 13.61 -7.09 12.86
N SER A 624 14.29 -6.09 12.29
CA SER A 624 14.91 -5.00 13.06
C SER A 624 13.86 -4.19 13.85
N LEU A 625 12.69 -3.93 13.27
CA LEU A 625 11.57 -3.30 13.97
C LEU A 625 11.11 -4.15 15.16
N LEU A 626 10.92 -5.46 14.96
CA LEU A 626 10.47 -6.39 16.00
C LEU A 626 11.51 -6.57 17.10
N ASP A 627 12.80 -6.62 16.77
CA ASP A 627 13.89 -6.68 17.75
C ASP A 627 13.86 -5.46 18.66
N ARG A 628 13.70 -4.26 18.09
CA ARG A 628 13.57 -3.02 18.88
C ARG A 628 12.31 -2.98 19.73
N ILE A 629 11.18 -3.51 19.24
CA ILE A 629 9.96 -3.67 20.06
C ILE A 629 10.25 -4.59 21.25
N CYS A 630 10.97 -5.69 21.04
CA CYS A 630 11.36 -6.63 22.09
C CYS A 630 12.36 -6.03 23.10
N GLU A 631 13.18 -5.07 22.69
CA GLU A 631 14.13 -4.36 23.56
C GLU A 631 13.47 -3.22 24.35
N GLU A 632 12.60 -2.43 23.72
CA GLU A 632 12.12 -1.16 24.26
C GLU A 632 10.71 -1.25 24.91
N ARG A 633 9.91 -2.27 24.59
CA ARG A 633 8.52 -2.40 25.11
C ARG A 633 8.40 -3.43 26.22
N GLY A 634 7.37 -3.30 27.06
CA GLY A 634 7.08 -4.27 28.12
C GLY A 634 6.52 -5.60 27.60
N THR A 635 6.63 -6.66 28.41
CA THR A 635 6.24 -8.04 28.03
C THR A 635 4.81 -8.12 27.50
N ALA A 636 3.84 -7.48 28.16
CA ALA A 636 2.44 -7.46 27.73
C ALA A 636 2.24 -6.89 26.31
N HIS A 637 3.00 -5.86 25.94
CA HIS A 637 2.92 -5.23 24.61
C HIS A 637 3.50 -6.14 23.54
N GLN A 638 4.68 -6.72 23.80
CA GLN A 638 5.32 -7.70 22.91
C GLN A 638 4.43 -8.92 22.68
N SER A 639 3.77 -9.39 23.74
CA SER A 639 2.78 -10.46 23.72
C SER A 639 1.65 -10.19 22.73
N MET A 640 1.10 -8.98 22.75
CA MET A 640 0.02 -8.57 21.84
C MET A 640 0.48 -8.46 20.38
N VAL A 641 1.72 -7.98 20.14
CA VAL A 641 2.31 -7.95 18.80
C VAL A 641 2.48 -9.37 18.25
N ALA A 642 3.04 -10.28 19.05
CA ALA A 642 3.20 -11.69 18.67
C ALA A 642 1.86 -12.36 18.35
N GLU A 643 0.83 -12.14 19.17
CA GLU A 643 -0.53 -12.65 18.93
C GLU A 643 -1.09 -12.17 17.59
N LYS A 644 -0.93 -10.88 17.28
CA LYS A 644 -1.43 -10.31 16.02
C LYS A 644 -0.72 -10.91 14.81
N LEU A 645 0.61 -11.01 14.85
CA LEU A 645 1.40 -11.58 13.76
C LEU A 645 1.13 -13.08 13.56
N LEU A 646 0.98 -13.85 14.64
CA LEU A 646 0.66 -15.29 14.56
C LEU A 646 -0.74 -15.56 13.99
N ALA A 647 -1.69 -14.65 14.24
CA ALA A 647 -3.04 -14.72 13.69
C ALA A 647 -3.15 -14.11 12.28
N GLY A 648 -2.12 -13.39 11.81
CA GLY A 648 -2.09 -12.68 10.54
C GLY A 648 -1.48 -13.49 9.40
N GLY A 649 -1.04 -12.78 8.35
CA GLY A 649 -0.53 -13.39 7.11
C GLY A 649 0.91 -13.88 7.21
N GLN A 650 1.66 -13.44 8.22
CA GLN A 650 3.11 -13.66 8.36
C GLN A 650 3.47 -14.29 9.72
N PRO A 651 3.04 -15.55 9.98
CA PRO A 651 3.21 -16.18 11.29
C PRO A 651 4.68 -16.37 11.70
N GLU A 652 5.63 -16.40 10.76
CA GLU A 652 7.06 -16.47 11.04
C GLU A 652 7.58 -15.25 11.80
N LEU A 653 7.01 -14.06 11.56
CA LEU A 653 7.37 -12.84 12.30
C LEU A 653 6.84 -12.93 13.74
N GLY A 654 5.66 -13.49 13.92
CA GLY A 654 5.09 -13.77 15.24
C GLY A 654 5.91 -14.80 16.01
N MET A 655 6.39 -15.85 15.33
CA MET A 655 7.33 -16.81 15.91
C MET A 655 8.69 -16.16 16.26
N HIS A 656 9.16 -15.17 15.49
CA HIS A 656 10.36 -14.40 15.81
C HIS A 656 10.21 -13.62 17.12
N VAL A 657 9.12 -12.85 17.27
CA VAL A 657 8.82 -12.13 18.52
C VAL A 657 8.68 -13.11 19.69
N ALA A 658 7.98 -14.23 19.48
CA ALA A 658 7.85 -15.29 20.48
C ALA A 658 9.22 -15.86 20.88
N ALA A 659 10.13 -16.12 19.94
CA ALA A 659 11.45 -16.68 20.22
C ALA A 659 12.33 -15.71 21.04
N VAL A 660 12.25 -14.41 20.77
CA VAL A 660 12.92 -13.37 21.57
C VAL A 660 12.28 -13.28 22.96
N GLY A 661 10.96 -13.23 23.02
CA GLY A 661 10.18 -13.20 24.26
C GLY A 661 10.40 -14.41 25.16
N VAL A 662 10.56 -15.59 24.57
CA VAL A 662 10.91 -16.83 25.27
C VAL A 662 12.19 -16.69 26.10
N ARG A 663 13.14 -15.82 25.73
CA ARG A 663 14.37 -15.63 26.51
C ARG A 663 14.20 -14.62 27.65
N THR A 664 13.23 -13.72 27.55
CA THR A 664 13.14 -12.51 28.40
C THR A 664 11.89 -12.44 29.27
N TRP A 665 10.79 -13.11 28.88
CA TRP A 665 9.51 -13.03 29.57
C TRP A 665 9.49 -13.83 30.89
N PRO A 666 8.81 -13.38 31.94
CA PRO A 666 8.56 -14.22 33.10
C PRO A 666 7.78 -15.49 32.71
N THR A 667 8.06 -16.61 33.39
CA THR A 667 7.40 -17.90 33.16
C THR A 667 5.87 -17.80 33.15
N ARG A 668 5.30 -17.03 34.09
CA ARG A 668 3.86 -16.77 34.18
C ARG A 668 3.29 -16.08 32.93
N ASP A 669 4.05 -15.16 32.33
CA ASP A 669 3.60 -14.42 31.15
C ASP A 669 3.67 -15.30 29.89
N LEU A 670 4.66 -16.19 29.78
CA LEU A 670 4.72 -17.20 28.72
C LEU A 670 3.51 -18.15 28.74
N VAL A 671 3.17 -18.70 29.92
CA VAL A 671 2.00 -19.57 30.07
C VAL A 671 0.72 -18.84 29.68
N ARG A 672 0.54 -17.60 30.19
CA ARG A 672 -0.61 -16.77 29.85
C ARG A 672 -0.69 -16.51 28.35
N GLN A 673 0.44 -16.25 27.69
CA GLN A 673 0.46 -15.97 26.26
C GLN A 673 0.21 -17.21 25.41
N ALA A 674 0.82 -18.36 25.74
CA ALA A 674 0.54 -19.62 25.06
C ALA A 674 -0.96 -19.95 25.10
N ARG A 675 -1.59 -19.72 26.25
CA ARG A 675 -3.05 -19.87 26.40
C ARG A 675 -3.83 -18.91 25.53
N ARG A 676 -3.50 -17.61 25.55
CA ARG A 676 -4.17 -16.62 24.69
C ARG A 676 -4.05 -16.96 23.22
N LEU A 677 -2.88 -17.40 22.77
CA LEU A 677 -2.64 -17.83 21.39
C LEU A 677 -3.51 -19.03 21.01
N ALA A 678 -3.59 -20.03 21.87
CA ALA A 678 -4.42 -21.20 21.59
C ALA A 678 -5.92 -20.90 21.66
N GLU A 679 -6.38 -20.07 22.61
CA GLU A 679 -7.76 -19.58 22.65
C GLU A 679 -8.09 -18.75 21.41
N ALA A 680 -7.17 -17.88 20.97
CA ALA A 680 -7.32 -17.10 19.74
C ALA A 680 -7.33 -18.01 18.50
N GLY A 681 -6.45 -19.01 18.43
CA GLY A 681 -6.40 -20.01 17.36
C GLY A 681 -7.66 -20.85 17.29
N ALA A 682 -8.20 -21.28 18.44
CA ALA A 682 -9.48 -21.97 18.52
C ALA A 682 -10.65 -21.09 18.04
N ARG A 683 -10.67 -19.80 18.41
CA ARG A 683 -11.71 -18.85 17.96
C ARG A 683 -11.64 -18.51 16.48
N THR A 684 -10.43 -18.50 15.90
CA THR A 684 -10.19 -18.10 14.50
C THR A 684 -10.03 -19.28 13.56
N GLU A 685 -10.05 -20.52 14.08
CA GLU A 685 -9.70 -21.75 13.36
C GLU A 685 -8.31 -21.69 12.68
N SER A 686 -7.41 -20.82 13.17
CA SER A 686 -6.06 -20.65 12.62
C SER A 686 -5.10 -21.68 13.21
N ALA A 687 -4.76 -22.69 12.42
CA ALA A 687 -3.75 -23.69 12.76
C ALA A 687 -2.37 -23.05 13.03
N ALA A 688 -2.04 -21.92 12.39
CA ALA A 688 -0.80 -21.18 12.63
C ALA A 688 -0.76 -20.58 14.04
N THR A 689 -1.87 -20.03 14.53
CA THR A 689 -1.95 -19.47 15.89
C THR A 689 -1.88 -20.56 16.96
N VAL A 690 -2.56 -21.69 16.74
CA VAL A 690 -2.45 -22.87 17.62
C VAL A 690 -1.02 -23.43 17.60
N GLY A 691 -0.43 -23.56 16.41
CA GLY A 691 0.96 -23.95 16.24
C GLY A 691 1.94 -23.00 16.93
N GLY A 692 1.66 -21.70 16.95
CA GLY A 692 2.44 -20.68 17.65
C GLY A 692 2.46 -20.88 19.17
N ALA A 693 1.34 -21.31 19.77
CA ALA A 693 1.29 -21.64 21.20
C ALA A 693 2.20 -22.84 21.54
N ALA A 694 2.13 -23.91 20.73
CA ALA A 694 2.99 -25.08 20.88
C ALA A 694 4.46 -24.72 20.65
N PHE A 695 4.78 -23.97 19.59
CA PHE A 695 6.13 -23.50 19.28
C PHE A 695 6.72 -22.69 20.44
N LEU A 696 5.97 -21.73 21.00
CA LEU A 696 6.44 -20.87 22.08
C LEU A 696 6.82 -21.69 23.32
N LEU A 697 6.01 -22.68 23.70
CA LEU A 697 6.29 -23.54 24.85
C LEU A 697 7.45 -24.51 24.60
N THR A 698 7.48 -25.16 23.43
CA THR A 698 8.58 -26.05 23.01
C THR A 698 9.90 -25.29 22.98
N HIS A 699 9.92 -24.13 22.34
CA HIS A 699 11.13 -23.32 22.24
C HIS A 699 11.58 -22.80 23.62
N ALA A 700 10.65 -22.49 24.53
CA ALA A 700 10.98 -22.12 25.90
C ALA A 700 11.65 -23.25 26.67
N VAL A 701 11.17 -24.47 26.51
CA VAL A 701 11.80 -25.66 27.09
C VAL A 701 13.21 -25.88 26.53
N GLN A 702 13.41 -25.63 25.24
CA GLN A 702 14.70 -25.87 24.57
C GLN A 702 15.78 -24.81 24.87
N VAL A 703 15.40 -23.54 24.98
CA VAL A 703 16.37 -22.42 25.00
C VAL A 703 16.61 -21.86 26.41
N ARG A 704 15.69 -22.08 27.35
CA ARG A 704 15.88 -21.65 28.74
C ARG A 704 16.83 -22.56 29.51
N SER A 705 17.29 -22.08 30.66
CA SER A 705 17.95 -22.96 31.64
C SER A 705 16.99 -24.07 32.07
N ALA A 706 17.54 -25.19 32.51
CA ALA A 706 16.76 -26.31 33.02
C ALA A 706 15.78 -25.88 34.13
N GLU A 707 16.21 -25.00 35.03
CA GLU A 707 15.39 -24.47 36.14
C GLU A 707 14.19 -23.67 35.63
N SER A 708 14.39 -22.75 34.69
CA SER A 708 13.29 -21.94 34.14
C SER A 708 12.35 -22.76 33.25
N ALA A 709 12.84 -23.80 32.57
CA ALA A 709 11.99 -24.73 31.84
C ALA A 709 11.18 -25.65 32.76
N ALA A 710 11.75 -26.08 33.89
CA ALA A 710 11.02 -26.79 34.93
C ALA A 710 9.93 -25.92 35.56
N GLU A 711 10.24 -24.67 35.89
CA GLU A 711 9.27 -23.70 36.40
C GLU A 711 8.09 -23.53 35.42
N LEU A 712 8.37 -23.52 34.11
CA LEU A 712 7.33 -23.44 33.07
C LEU A 712 6.42 -24.66 33.06
N LEU A 713 6.99 -25.86 33.10
CA LEU A 713 6.22 -27.11 33.16
C LEU A 713 5.36 -27.16 34.43
N LEU A 714 5.92 -26.78 35.58
CA LEU A 714 5.17 -26.73 36.84
C LEU A 714 4.07 -25.66 36.83
N ALA A 715 4.30 -24.52 36.18
CA ALA A 715 3.28 -23.48 36.01
C ALA A 715 2.13 -23.93 35.09
N LEU A 716 2.43 -24.66 34.01
CA LEU A 716 1.41 -25.28 33.14
C LEU A 716 0.60 -26.34 33.89
N ASP A 717 1.27 -27.12 34.75
CA ASP A 717 0.67 -28.18 35.57
C ASP A 717 -0.27 -27.67 36.66
N ALA A 718 -0.02 -26.46 37.17
CA ALA A 718 -0.82 -25.84 38.23
C ALA A 718 -2.19 -25.29 37.75
N GLU A 719 -2.38 -25.13 36.43
CA GLU A 719 -3.60 -24.59 35.83
C GLU A 719 -4.67 -25.70 35.61
N PRO A 720 -5.98 -25.39 35.76
CA PRO A 720 -7.06 -26.38 35.68
C PRO A 720 -7.27 -26.95 34.26
N GLU A 721 -7.54 -28.26 34.18
CA GLU A 721 -7.42 -29.14 33.00
C GLU A 721 -8.44 -28.95 31.85
N GLU A 722 -9.42 -28.04 31.95
CA GLU A 722 -10.66 -28.21 31.18
C GLU A 722 -10.53 -28.12 29.65
N ASP A 723 -9.50 -27.48 29.08
CA ASP A 723 -9.18 -27.55 27.63
C ASP A 723 -7.77 -26.97 27.38
N GLY A 724 -6.77 -27.62 27.97
CA GLY A 724 -5.37 -27.15 27.93
C GLY A 724 -4.78 -27.09 26.52
N PRO A 725 -4.15 -25.98 26.12
CA PRO A 725 -3.72 -25.70 24.74
C PRO A 725 -2.48 -26.44 24.24
N ALA A 726 -1.81 -27.19 25.12
CA ALA A 726 -0.48 -27.72 24.86
C ALA A 726 -0.37 -29.19 25.26
N PRO A 727 0.30 -30.04 24.45
CA PRO A 727 0.66 -31.39 24.84
C PRO A 727 1.79 -31.31 25.89
N VAL A 728 1.43 -31.13 27.16
CA VAL A 728 2.35 -31.14 28.31
C VAL A 728 3.28 -32.35 28.23
N ASP A 729 2.77 -33.50 27.80
CA ASP A 729 3.53 -34.73 27.60
C ASP A 729 4.67 -34.57 26.59
N GLN A 730 4.42 -33.87 25.47
CA GLN A 730 5.43 -33.63 24.44
C GLN A 730 6.50 -32.66 24.93
N LEU A 731 6.09 -31.56 25.57
CA LEU A 731 7.01 -30.58 26.17
C LEU A 731 7.90 -31.21 27.24
N LEU A 732 7.33 -32.10 28.04
CA LEU A 732 8.03 -32.83 29.07
C LEU A 732 9.07 -33.78 28.48
N VAL A 733 8.72 -34.53 27.42
CA VAL A 733 9.68 -35.36 26.69
C VAL A 733 10.81 -34.50 26.13
N GLU A 734 10.49 -33.34 25.54
CA GLU A 734 11.49 -32.40 25.02
C GLU A 734 12.43 -31.89 26.13
N TYR A 735 11.88 -31.53 27.29
CA TYR A 735 12.66 -31.07 28.44
C TYR A 735 13.62 -32.15 28.98
N LEU A 736 13.12 -33.38 29.11
CA LEU A 736 13.88 -34.51 29.65
C LEU A 736 14.93 -35.06 28.67
N THR A 737 14.74 -34.80 27.37
CA THR A 737 15.66 -35.26 26.31
C THR A 737 16.58 -34.17 25.77
N ALA A 738 16.33 -32.89 26.08
CA ALA A 738 17.22 -31.80 25.70
C ALA A 738 18.58 -31.96 26.41
N GLY A 739 19.68 -31.92 25.66
CA GLY A 739 21.04 -32.02 26.23
C GLY A 739 21.58 -33.44 26.43
N PRO A 740 22.80 -33.58 26.98
CA PRO A 740 23.41 -34.86 27.27
C PRO A 740 22.58 -35.65 28.28
N ARG A 741 22.50 -36.98 28.12
CA ARG A 741 21.68 -37.84 28.99
C ARG A 741 21.97 -37.67 30.49
N ALA A 742 23.21 -37.40 30.85
CA ALA A 742 23.63 -37.13 32.23
C ALA A 742 22.91 -35.94 32.90
N GLU A 743 22.32 -35.01 32.11
CA GLU A 743 21.53 -33.89 32.63
C GLU A 743 20.06 -34.25 32.90
N ALA A 744 19.58 -35.42 32.45
CA ALA A 744 18.19 -35.83 32.64
C ALA A 744 17.82 -35.98 34.12
N VAL A 745 18.75 -36.48 34.94
CA VAL A 745 18.52 -36.68 36.38
C VAL A 745 18.38 -35.34 37.13
N PRO A 746 19.30 -34.36 37.01
CA PRO A 746 19.09 -33.01 37.53
C PRO A 746 17.77 -32.36 37.09
N ARG A 747 17.37 -32.58 35.83
CA ARG A 747 16.11 -32.03 35.29
C ARG A 747 14.87 -32.63 35.91
N ILE A 748 14.89 -33.95 36.19
CA ILE A 748 13.81 -34.63 36.93
C ILE A 748 13.70 -34.08 38.35
N VAL A 749 14.84 -33.83 39.02
CA VAL A 749 14.84 -33.25 40.38
C VAL A 749 14.17 -31.88 40.41
N LEU A 750 14.35 -31.06 39.38
CA LEU A 750 13.69 -29.74 39.28
C LEU A 750 12.16 -29.84 39.12
N LEU A 751 11.64 -30.99 38.69
CA LEU A 751 10.19 -31.23 38.55
C LEU A 751 9.57 -31.93 39.78
N ARG A 752 10.33 -32.15 40.85
CA ARG A 752 9.87 -32.89 42.05
C ARG A 752 8.65 -32.26 42.74
N ASP A 753 8.48 -30.95 42.58
CA ASP A 753 7.39 -30.19 43.20
C ASP A 753 6.10 -30.23 42.34
N ALA A 754 6.08 -31.00 41.25
CA ALA A 754 4.87 -31.27 40.48
C ALA A 754 3.80 -31.88 41.38
N ARG A 755 2.53 -31.45 41.21
CA ARG A 755 1.45 -31.96 42.07
C ARG A 755 1.31 -33.47 41.85
N PRO A 756 1.22 -34.31 42.89
CA PRO A 756 1.00 -35.74 42.69
C PRO A 756 -0.26 -36.02 41.87
N GLY A 757 -0.15 -36.88 40.86
CA GLY A 757 -1.25 -37.21 39.94
C GLY A 757 -1.49 -36.20 38.81
N SER A 758 -0.71 -35.14 38.74
CA SER A 758 -0.73 -34.19 37.64
C SER A 758 -0.12 -34.76 36.35
N ARG A 759 -0.33 -34.10 35.19
CA ARG A 759 0.23 -34.58 33.92
C ARG A 759 1.75 -34.54 33.92
N VAL A 760 2.37 -33.52 34.51
CA VAL A 760 3.83 -33.47 34.62
C VAL A 760 4.33 -34.60 35.51
N ALA A 761 3.72 -34.83 36.69
CA ALA A 761 4.14 -35.92 37.57
C ALA A 761 3.96 -37.30 36.92
N LEU A 762 2.82 -37.55 36.27
CA LEU A 762 2.54 -38.80 35.57
C LEU A 762 3.47 -39.01 34.36
N GLY A 763 3.73 -37.95 33.59
CA GLY A 763 4.64 -37.98 32.45
C GLY A 763 6.10 -38.22 32.87
N VAL A 764 6.55 -37.60 33.96
CA VAL A 764 7.90 -37.83 34.53
C VAL A 764 7.98 -39.29 34.99
N SER A 765 6.95 -39.78 35.67
CA SER A 765 6.86 -41.17 36.11
C SER A 765 6.96 -42.14 34.93
N ALA A 766 6.21 -41.89 33.85
CA ALA A 766 6.21 -42.71 32.65
C ALA A 766 7.58 -42.69 31.95
N TRP A 767 8.20 -41.52 31.85
CA TRP A 767 9.52 -41.36 31.23
C TRP A 767 10.62 -42.03 32.05
N VAL A 768 10.60 -41.85 33.38
CA VAL A 768 11.52 -42.52 34.31
C VAL A 768 11.36 -44.04 34.23
N ARG A 769 10.13 -44.56 34.12
CA ARG A 769 9.87 -46.00 33.91
C ARG A 769 10.47 -46.51 32.61
N ALA A 770 10.25 -45.79 31.51
CA ALA A 770 10.76 -46.17 30.20
C ALA A 770 12.31 -46.19 30.14
N HIS A 771 12.99 -45.39 30.97
CA HIS A 771 14.45 -45.20 30.92
C HIS A 771 15.17 -45.62 32.23
N ALA A 772 14.49 -46.27 33.16
CA ALA A 772 14.98 -46.47 34.53
C ALA A 772 16.39 -47.10 34.64
N PRO A 773 16.71 -48.20 33.91
CA PRO A 773 18.03 -48.83 34.04
C PRO A 773 19.22 -47.89 33.74
N LEU A 774 18.98 -46.89 32.89
CA LEU A 774 19.99 -45.90 32.51
C LEU A 774 20.01 -44.74 33.51
N LEU A 775 18.86 -44.18 33.87
CA LEU A 775 18.76 -43.05 34.79
C LEU A 775 19.31 -43.36 36.19
N PHE A 776 18.98 -44.55 36.72
CA PHE A 776 19.50 -44.99 38.02
C PHE A 776 21.01 -45.19 38.00
N ARG A 777 21.57 -45.66 36.88
CA ARG A 777 23.01 -45.80 36.70
C ARG A 777 23.70 -44.43 36.67
N GLU A 778 23.15 -43.47 35.93
CA GLU A 778 23.72 -42.12 35.82
C GLU A 778 23.60 -41.35 37.15
N ALA A 779 22.46 -41.42 37.84
CA ALA A 779 22.28 -40.85 39.17
C ALA A 779 23.30 -41.38 40.17
N TRP A 780 23.59 -42.69 40.12
CA TRP A 780 24.58 -43.33 40.97
C TRP A 780 26.02 -42.85 40.66
N GLN A 781 26.36 -42.74 39.38
CA GLN A 781 27.68 -42.25 38.95
C GLN A 781 27.91 -40.78 39.32
N ALA A 782 26.85 -39.97 39.35
CA ALA A 782 26.92 -38.57 39.75
C ALA A 782 27.12 -38.39 41.28
N GLY A 783 26.72 -39.38 42.10
CA GLY A 783 26.93 -39.37 43.56
C GLY A 783 25.96 -38.65 44.51
N PRO A 784 24.81 -38.02 44.11
CA PRO A 784 23.86 -37.49 45.09
C PRO A 784 22.81 -38.54 45.47
N ALA A 785 22.71 -38.88 46.76
CA ALA A 785 21.62 -39.71 47.29
C ALA A 785 20.22 -39.13 46.95
N GLU A 786 20.11 -37.80 46.93
CA GLU A 786 18.89 -37.04 46.60
C GLU A 786 18.36 -37.33 45.18
N ALA A 787 19.26 -37.55 44.21
CA ALA A 787 18.86 -37.85 42.83
C ALA A 787 18.23 -39.25 42.71
N VAL A 788 18.78 -40.23 43.44
CA VAL A 788 18.25 -41.59 43.50
C VAL A 788 16.90 -41.60 44.22
N GLU A 789 16.76 -40.90 45.34
CA GLU A 789 15.49 -40.75 46.05
C GLU A 789 14.41 -40.09 45.17
N CYS A 790 14.78 -39.05 44.43
CA CYS A 790 13.85 -38.37 43.53
C CYS A 790 13.38 -39.28 42.37
N LEU A 791 14.28 -40.08 41.80
CA LEU A 791 13.92 -41.09 40.79
C LEU A 791 13.00 -42.18 41.34
N LEU A 792 13.22 -42.61 42.59
CA LEU A 792 12.38 -43.60 43.26
C LEU A 792 10.97 -43.05 43.55
N ALA A 793 10.87 -41.80 44.01
CA ALA A 793 9.60 -41.11 44.23
C ALA A 793 8.83 -40.96 42.91
N ALA A 794 9.47 -40.42 41.87
CA ALA A 794 8.87 -40.29 40.55
C ALA A 794 8.47 -41.64 39.94
N TYR A 795 9.22 -42.72 40.17
CA TYR A 795 8.83 -44.04 39.68
C TYR A 795 7.54 -44.56 40.34
N GLY A 796 7.34 -44.25 41.63
CA GLY A 796 6.21 -44.70 42.45
C GLY A 796 4.87 -44.02 42.16
N ASP A 797 4.88 -42.73 41.81
CA ASP A 797 3.65 -41.93 41.67
C ASP A 797 2.80 -42.24 40.40
N GLY A 798 3.39 -42.86 39.37
CA GLY A 798 2.74 -43.11 38.07
C GLY A 798 1.71 -44.24 37.97
N GLY A 799 1.07 -44.68 39.05
CA GLY A 799 0.10 -45.79 39.05
C GLY A 799 0.74 -47.19 39.04
N SER A 800 -0.07 -48.26 39.14
CA SER A 800 0.40 -49.62 39.38
C SER A 800 1.30 -50.15 38.24
N VAL A 801 2.53 -50.53 38.60
CA VAL A 801 3.48 -51.13 37.65
C VAL A 801 3.07 -52.58 37.40
N GLY A 802 2.92 -52.96 36.13
CA GLY A 802 2.57 -54.33 35.76
C GLY A 802 3.68 -55.33 36.15
N PRO A 803 3.35 -56.57 36.57
CA PRO A 803 4.34 -57.60 36.90
C PRO A 803 5.33 -57.89 35.75
N LEU A 804 4.89 -57.68 34.50
CA LEU A 804 5.70 -57.88 33.29
C LEU A 804 6.80 -56.81 33.15
N GLU A 805 6.50 -55.55 33.48
CA GLU A 805 7.47 -54.44 33.42
C GLU A 805 8.53 -54.58 34.50
N LEU A 806 8.14 -54.96 35.72
CA LEU A 806 9.07 -55.31 36.81
C LEU A 806 10.03 -56.43 36.41
N GLY A 807 9.53 -57.45 35.71
CA GLY A 807 10.35 -58.57 35.22
C GLY A 807 11.46 -58.15 34.25
N ILE A 808 11.26 -57.06 33.51
CA ILE A 808 12.26 -56.51 32.57
C ILE A 808 13.19 -55.52 33.28
N LEU A 809 12.66 -54.72 34.20
CA LEU A 809 13.36 -53.62 34.87
C LEU A 809 14.33 -54.10 35.95
N LEU A 810 13.92 -55.07 36.78
CA LEU A 810 14.72 -55.55 37.92
C LEU A 810 16.06 -56.20 37.51
N PRO A 811 16.12 -57.04 36.45
CA PRO A 811 17.40 -57.52 35.95
C PRO A 811 18.31 -56.40 35.42
N GLY A 812 17.72 -55.38 34.78
CA GLY A 812 18.43 -54.20 34.29
C GLY A 812 19.08 -53.38 35.41
N LEU A 813 18.33 -53.08 36.48
CA LEU A 813 18.84 -52.37 37.65
C LEU A 813 19.87 -53.19 38.45
N ARG A 814 19.67 -54.51 38.57
CA ARG A 814 20.65 -55.38 39.25
C ARG A 814 21.95 -55.50 38.47
N SER A 815 21.88 -55.55 37.14
CA SER A 815 23.07 -55.60 36.28
C SER A 815 23.80 -54.26 36.14
N SER A 816 23.18 -53.13 36.48
CA SER A 816 23.84 -51.82 36.55
C SER A 816 24.57 -51.54 37.87
N GLY A 817 24.53 -52.46 38.84
CA GLY A 817 25.12 -52.29 40.18
C GLY A 817 24.17 -51.68 41.22
N SER A 818 22.90 -51.47 40.87
CA SER A 818 21.86 -50.82 41.72
C SER A 818 20.98 -51.87 42.42
N GLY A 819 21.61 -52.76 43.19
CA GLY A 819 20.94 -53.91 43.80
C GLY A 819 19.89 -53.54 44.85
N SER A 820 20.20 -52.56 45.71
CA SER A 820 19.31 -52.04 46.76
C SER A 820 18.09 -51.31 46.18
N GLU A 821 18.27 -50.60 45.07
CA GLU A 821 17.23 -49.82 44.40
C GLU A 821 16.32 -50.74 43.57
N ALA A 822 16.87 -51.80 42.96
CA ALA A 822 16.05 -52.85 42.36
C ALA A 822 15.14 -53.49 43.41
N ASP A 823 15.65 -53.75 44.60
CA ASP A 823 14.84 -54.27 45.70
C ASP A 823 13.80 -53.24 46.16
N PHE A 824 14.13 -51.94 46.22
CA PHE A 824 13.15 -50.88 46.52
C PHE A 824 12.07 -50.74 45.45
N VAL A 825 12.41 -50.74 44.15
CA VAL A 825 11.46 -50.66 43.03
C VAL A 825 10.53 -51.88 43.01
N ARG A 826 11.08 -53.06 43.30
CA ARG A 826 10.27 -54.28 43.51
C ARG A 826 9.30 -54.07 44.67
N ASP A 827 9.77 -53.59 45.81
CA ASP A 827 8.97 -53.47 47.03
C ASP A 827 7.90 -52.36 46.89
N ALA A 828 8.23 -51.23 46.26
CA ALA A 828 7.29 -50.14 45.95
C ALA A 828 6.20 -50.56 44.94
N ALA A 829 6.57 -51.31 43.89
CA ALA A 829 5.61 -51.81 42.92
C ALA A 829 4.70 -52.91 43.48
N VAL A 830 5.21 -53.72 44.41
CA VAL A 830 4.41 -54.68 45.18
C VAL A 830 3.43 -53.97 46.12
N LEU A 831 3.84 -52.86 46.75
CA LEU A 831 2.97 -52.02 47.58
C LEU A 831 1.89 -51.30 46.74
N ALA A 832 2.25 -50.75 45.57
CA ALA A 832 1.31 -50.08 44.66
C ALA A 832 0.27 -51.03 44.03
N ALA A 833 0.54 -52.34 43.98
CA ALA A 833 -0.40 -53.36 43.50
C ALA A 833 -1.46 -53.77 44.54
N LEU A 834 -1.37 -53.29 45.79
CA LEU A 834 -2.36 -53.53 46.84
C LEU A 834 -3.39 -52.38 46.87
N PRO A 835 -4.70 -52.62 47.07
CA PRO A 835 -5.73 -51.61 46.81
C PRO A 835 -5.81 -50.42 47.80
N TRP A 836 -4.85 -50.22 48.71
CA TRP A 836 -5.01 -49.26 49.81
C TRP A 836 -3.71 -48.82 50.50
N SER A 837 -2.68 -48.39 49.78
CA SER A 837 -1.53 -47.74 50.46
C SER A 837 -1.06 -46.47 49.79
N SER A 838 -1.23 -45.35 50.51
CA SER A 838 -0.22 -44.30 50.61
C SER A 838 0.36 -44.33 52.03
N ASN A 839 1.70 -44.22 52.09
CA ASN A 839 2.58 -43.99 53.24
C ASN A 839 2.92 -45.16 54.18
N SER A 840 4.02 -45.86 53.89
CA SER A 840 5.21 -45.93 54.78
C SER A 840 6.31 -46.79 54.15
N SER A 841 7.51 -46.24 54.06
CA SER A 841 8.71 -46.88 53.55
C SER A 841 9.59 -47.39 54.71
N SER A 842 9.82 -48.69 54.77
CA SER A 842 11.08 -49.29 55.25
C SER A 842 11.07 -50.79 54.95
N SER A 843 12.25 -51.34 54.68
CA SER A 843 12.50 -52.72 54.24
C SER A 843 11.74 -53.77 55.07
N LEU A 844 10.85 -54.52 54.41
CA LEU A 844 10.00 -55.51 55.07
C LEU A 844 10.71 -56.86 55.20
N ASP A 845 11.20 -57.16 56.40
CA ASP A 845 11.62 -58.49 56.82
C ASP A 845 10.43 -59.46 56.77
N ARG A 846 10.54 -60.53 55.97
CA ARG A 846 9.48 -61.55 55.79
C ARG A 846 9.13 -62.24 57.11
N GLN A 847 10.08 -62.39 58.04
CA GLN A 847 9.80 -62.85 59.40
C GLN A 847 9.27 -61.74 60.31
N GLY A 848 9.69 -60.50 60.06
CA GLY A 848 9.23 -59.29 60.73
C GLY A 848 7.75 -59.01 60.48
N ILE A 849 7.26 -59.16 59.25
CA ILE A 849 5.82 -59.03 58.93
C ILE A 849 5.00 -60.11 59.64
N VAL A 850 5.48 -61.35 59.61
CA VAL A 850 4.77 -62.49 60.22
C VAL A 850 4.65 -62.30 61.73
N ARG A 851 5.71 -61.79 62.40
CA ARG A 851 5.73 -61.45 63.83
C ARG A 851 4.94 -60.18 64.15
N ALA A 852 5.08 -59.11 63.38
CA ALA A 852 4.42 -57.82 63.60
C ALA A 852 2.89 -57.93 63.49
N LEU A 853 2.38 -58.80 62.61
CA LEU A 853 0.96 -59.04 62.47
C LEU A 853 0.44 -60.14 63.42
N GLY A 854 1.29 -60.73 64.27
CA GLY A 854 0.93 -61.80 65.21
C GLY A 854 0.53 -63.11 64.53
N THR A 855 0.98 -63.31 63.29
CA THR A 855 0.64 -64.46 62.44
C THR A 855 1.62 -65.62 62.58
N ASP A 856 2.48 -65.61 63.61
CA ASP A 856 3.34 -66.70 64.08
C ASP A 856 2.70 -67.55 65.20
N ARG A 857 1.60 -67.08 65.80
CA ARG A 857 0.85 -67.78 66.86
C ARG A 857 0.35 -69.17 66.44
N PRO A 858 0.17 -70.13 67.37
CA PRO A 858 -0.46 -71.41 67.06
C PRO A 858 -1.78 -71.23 66.28
N ILE A 859 -2.05 -72.08 65.29
CA ILE A 859 -3.22 -71.93 64.40
C ILE A 859 -4.52 -71.87 65.22
N ALA A 860 -4.61 -72.65 66.29
CA ALA A 860 -5.74 -72.63 67.21
C ALA A 860 -6.00 -71.23 67.81
N GLU A 861 -4.96 -70.44 68.09
CA GLU A 861 -5.08 -69.08 68.64
C GLU A 861 -5.46 -68.04 67.57
N ILE A 862 -4.94 -68.21 66.35
CA ILE A 862 -5.32 -67.36 65.20
C ILE A 862 -6.80 -67.58 64.86
N VAL A 863 -7.25 -68.84 64.88
CA VAL A 863 -8.65 -69.20 64.63
C VAL A 863 -9.57 -68.75 65.77
N ALA A 864 -9.11 -68.79 67.03
CA ALA A 864 -9.90 -68.42 68.20
C ALA A 864 -9.93 -66.91 68.50
N SER A 865 -9.11 -66.08 67.85
CA SER A 865 -9.02 -64.65 68.14
C SER A 865 -10.32 -63.88 67.76
N PRO A 866 -10.98 -63.20 68.71
CA PRO A 866 -12.19 -62.42 68.44
C PRO A 866 -11.83 -61.15 67.64
N GLY A 867 -12.47 -60.97 66.49
CA GLY A 867 -12.16 -59.86 65.56
C GLY A 867 -11.23 -60.29 64.43
N ARG A 868 -11.63 -61.32 63.68
CA ARG A 868 -10.93 -61.90 62.51
C ARG A 868 -10.40 -60.80 61.59
N ASN A 869 -9.15 -60.40 61.78
CA ASN A 869 -8.56 -59.40 60.91
C ASN A 869 -8.23 -60.12 59.61
N ARG A 870 -9.02 -59.88 58.56
CA ARG A 870 -8.87 -60.55 57.24
C ARG A 870 -7.42 -60.48 56.74
N ALA A 871 -6.70 -59.42 57.09
CA ALA A 871 -5.28 -59.24 56.81
C ALA A 871 -4.39 -60.29 57.50
N GLN A 872 -4.65 -60.65 58.76
CA GLN A 872 -3.87 -61.67 59.48
C GLN A 872 -4.05 -63.06 58.86
N LEU A 873 -5.28 -63.41 58.49
CA LEU A 873 -5.57 -64.69 57.84
C LEU A 873 -4.99 -64.75 56.43
N ALA A 874 -5.11 -63.68 55.63
CA ALA A 874 -4.50 -63.61 54.31
C ALA A 874 -2.97 -63.72 54.38
N THR A 875 -2.34 -63.03 55.34
CA THR A 875 -0.89 -63.08 55.56
C THR A 875 -0.44 -64.47 56.00
N ALA A 876 -1.14 -65.09 56.96
CA ALA A 876 -0.83 -66.45 57.41
C ALA A 876 -0.91 -67.45 56.25
N VAL A 877 -1.92 -67.30 55.39
CA VAL A 877 -2.13 -68.13 54.20
C VAL A 877 -1.04 -67.95 53.14
N LEU A 878 -0.48 -66.76 52.97
CA LEU A 878 0.54 -66.47 51.96
C LEU A 878 1.97 -66.84 52.41
N PHE A 879 2.25 -66.81 53.70
CA PHE A 879 3.63 -66.91 54.19
C PHE A 879 3.92 -68.13 55.07
N ARG A 880 2.91 -68.87 55.56
CA ARG A 880 3.15 -70.12 56.32
C ARG A 880 3.47 -71.32 55.44
N ARG A 881 3.96 -72.38 56.08
CA ARG A 881 4.25 -73.65 55.42
C ARG A 881 2.96 -74.30 54.89
N PRO A 882 3.01 -75.06 53.79
CA PRO A 882 1.82 -75.67 53.19
C PRO A 882 0.96 -76.51 54.16
N GLU A 883 1.60 -77.22 55.10
CA GLU A 883 0.92 -78.03 56.11
C GLU A 883 0.11 -77.16 57.08
N ASP A 884 0.70 -76.06 57.55
CA ASP A 884 0.05 -75.10 58.44
C ASP A 884 -1.13 -74.41 57.75
N VAL A 885 -1.02 -74.14 56.44
CA VAL A 885 -2.13 -73.58 55.66
C VAL A 885 -3.30 -74.55 55.59
N SER A 886 -3.03 -75.86 55.50
CA SER A 886 -4.08 -76.88 55.48
C SER A 886 -4.82 -76.98 56.82
N GLU A 887 -4.11 -76.86 57.95
CA GLU A 887 -4.72 -76.80 59.28
C GLU A 887 -5.51 -75.49 59.49
N LEU A 888 -5.00 -74.37 58.97
CA LEU A 888 -5.66 -73.08 59.03
C LEU A 888 -6.99 -73.07 58.27
N LEU A 889 -7.03 -73.65 57.06
CA LEU A 889 -8.26 -73.78 56.28
C LEU A 889 -9.29 -74.69 56.97
N ALA A 890 -8.83 -75.71 57.71
CA ALA A 890 -9.68 -76.58 58.53
C ALA A 890 -10.39 -75.81 59.64
N GLY A 891 -9.64 -74.92 60.33
CA GLY A 891 -10.16 -74.13 61.45
C GLY A 891 -10.96 -72.90 61.02
N ALA A 892 -10.69 -72.35 59.83
CA ALA A 892 -11.31 -71.12 59.33
C ALA A 892 -11.68 -71.24 57.84
N PRO A 893 -12.77 -71.95 57.49
CA PRO A 893 -13.19 -72.13 56.10
C PRO A 893 -13.75 -70.83 55.50
N SER A 894 -12.89 -69.97 54.98
CA SER A 894 -13.26 -68.73 54.28
C SER A 894 -13.11 -68.89 52.76
N PRO A 895 -14.16 -68.57 51.96
CA PRO A 895 -14.06 -68.53 50.50
C PRO A 895 -12.95 -67.59 50.00
N GLU A 896 -12.76 -66.46 50.66
CA GLU A 896 -11.78 -65.44 50.31
C GLU A 896 -10.34 -65.96 50.47
N LEU A 897 -10.07 -66.74 51.52
CA LEU A 897 -8.74 -67.35 51.71
C LEU A 897 -8.42 -68.39 50.63
N ARG A 898 -9.41 -69.17 50.20
CA ARG A 898 -9.26 -70.12 49.09
C ARG A 898 -8.97 -69.38 47.77
N GLN A 899 -9.61 -68.23 47.57
CA GLN A 899 -9.37 -67.39 46.40
C GLN A 899 -7.96 -66.81 46.41
N ILE A 900 -7.51 -66.27 47.55
CA ILE A 900 -6.16 -65.75 47.72
C ILE A 900 -5.11 -66.85 47.44
N LEU A 901 -5.32 -68.07 47.93
CA LEU A 901 -4.43 -69.21 47.65
C LEU A 901 -4.36 -69.57 46.18
N ALA A 902 -5.52 -69.66 45.51
CA ALA A 902 -5.60 -70.01 44.10
C ALA A 902 -4.80 -69.02 43.23
N VAL A 903 -4.93 -67.73 43.53
CA VAL A 903 -4.40 -66.63 42.72
C VAL A 903 -2.94 -66.30 43.05
N VAL A 904 -2.58 -66.23 44.33
CA VAL A 904 -1.34 -65.57 44.76
C VAL A 904 -0.24 -66.57 45.14
N ARG A 905 -0.57 -67.77 45.62
CA ARG A 905 0.45 -68.72 46.10
C ARG A 905 1.30 -69.27 44.93
N PRO A 906 2.64 -69.35 45.03
CA PRO A 906 3.45 -69.98 44.00
C PRO A 906 3.00 -71.42 43.73
N VAL A 907 2.98 -71.83 42.46
CA VAL A 907 2.44 -73.13 42.03
C VAL A 907 3.06 -74.32 42.75
N PRO A 908 4.39 -74.43 42.95
CA PRO A 908 4.96 -75.57 43.68
C PRO A 908 4.46 -75.68 45.12
N GLU A 909 4.31 -74.55 45.80
CA GLU A 909 3.79 -74.51 47.17
C GLU A 909 2.28 -74.82 47.21
N LEU A 910 1.54 -74.37 46.19
CA LEU A 910 0.13 -74.69 46.04
C LEU A 910 -0.11 -76.19 45.84
N VAL A 911 0.76 -76.89 45.08
CA VAL A 911 0.72 -78.36 44.96
C VAL A 911 0.86 -79.04 46.33
N GLU A 912 1.77 -78.55 47.17
CA GLU A 912 1.97 -79.09 48.53
C GLU A 912 0.76 -78.80 49.43
N VAL A 913 0.16 -77.61 49.34
CA VAL A 913 -1.07 -77.26 50.08
C VAL A 913 -2.21 -78.20 49.69
N LEU A 914 -2.44 -78.40 48.38
CA LEU A 914 -3.47 -79.29 47.88
C LEU A 914 -3.23 -80.74 48.33
N ARG A 915 -1.97 -81.20 48.33
CA ARG A 915 -1.60 -82.53 48.82
C ARG A 915 -1.86 -82.68 50.32
N ALA A 916 -1.51 -81.67 51.11
CA ALA A 916 -1.76 -81.64 52.55
C ALA A 916 -3.26 -81.71 52.85
N LEU A 917 -4.08 -80.91 52.15
CA LEU A 917 -5.55 -80.95 52.25
C LEU A 917 -6.12 -82.33 51.88
N MET A 918 -5.60 -82.96 50.83
CA MET A 918 -6.06 -84.30 50.44
C MET A 918 -5.68 -85.38 51.47
N LYS A 919 -4.49 -85.28 52.07
CA LYS A 919 -4.00 -86.20 53.10
C LYS A 919 -4.76 -86.05 54.42
N SER A 920 -5.19 -84.84 54.76
CA SER A 920 -5.98 -84.55 55.96
C SER A 920 -7.49 -84.82 55.81
N GLY A 921 -7.92 -85.34 54.64
CA GLY A 921 -9.33 -85.64 54.36
C GLY A 921 -10.16 -84.45 53.88
N GLN A 922 -9.57 -83.26 53.70
CA GLN A 922 -10.23 -82.03 53.26
C GLN A 922 -10.30 -81.91 51.74
N ARG A 923 -10.78 -82.97 51.07
CA ARG A 923 -10.84 -83.03 49.60
C ARG A 923 -11.75 -81.96 48.99
N ASP A 924 -12.81 -81.56 49.69
CA ASP A 924 -13.74 -80.54 49.23
C ASP A 924 -13.10 -79.14 49.15
N ASP A 925 -12.15 -78.84 50.03
CA ASP A 925 -11.45 -77.55 50.02
C ASP A 925 -10.39 -77.51 48.93
N ALA A 926 -9.67 -78.62 48.70
CA ALA A 926 -8.82 -78.77 47.53
C ALA A 926 -9.63 -78.61 46.22
N ALA A 927 -10.81 -79.22 46.15
CA ALA A 927 -11.72 -79.08 45.01
C ALA A 927 -12.19 -77.63 44.79
N ARG A 928 -12.52 -76.90 45.86
CA ARG A 928 -12.93 -75.49 45.78
C ARG A 928 -11.79 -74.57 45.32
N ILE A 929 -10.56 -74.80 45.76
CA ILE A 929 -9.39 -74.04 45.30
C ILE A 929 -9.18 -74.27 43.80
N VAL A 930 -9.22 -75.53 43.36
CA VAL A 930 -9.11 -75.89 41.94
C VAL A 930 -10.27 -75.32 41.12
N ASP A 931 -11.47 -75.28 41.66
CA ASP A 931 -12.62 -74.66 41.00
C ASP A 931 -12.42 -73.17 40.73
N ILE A 932 -11.80 -72.46 41.67
CA ILE A 932 -11.45 -71.04 41.52
C ILE A 932 -10.37 -70.90 40.45
N MET A 933 -9.32 -71.74 40.49
CA MET A 933 -8.28 -71.73 39.45
C MET A 933 -8.87 -71.97 38.06
N LEU A 934 -9.73 -72.98 37.90
CA LEU A 934 -10.37 -73.27 36.61
C LEU A 934 -11.28 -72.15 36.10
N ALA A 935 -11.80 -71.29 36.98
CA ALA A 935 -12.70 -70.21 36.62
C ALA A 935 -12.00 -68.87 36.39
N ALA A 936 -10.93 -68.59 37.14
CA ALA A 936 -10.32 -67.26 37.23
C ALA A 936 -8.86 -67.20 36.77
N GLU A 937 -8.17 -68.34 36.67
CA GLU A 937 -6.74 -68.36 36.36
C GLU A 937 -6.46 -68.70 34.90
N SER A 938 -5.29 -68.24 34.43
CA SER A 938 -4.83 -68.53 33.08
C SER A 938 -4.56 -70.03 32.88
N PRO A 939 -4.72 -70.55 31.64
CA PRO A 939 -4.33 -71.92 31.31
C PRO A 939 -2.87 -72.22 31.66
N ALA A 940 -1.97 -71.23 31.58
CA ALA A 940 -0.56 -71.38 31.91
C ALA A 940 -0.34 -71.80 33.37
N ARG A 941 -1.01 -71.13 34.33
CA ARG A 941 -0.90 -71.45 35.76
C ARG A 941 -1.47 -72.82 36.10
N ILE A 942 -2.54 -73.24 35.41
CA ILE A 942 -3.11 -74.59 35.53
C ILE A 942 -2.14 -75.62 34.94
N GLY A 943 -1.49 -75.29 33.82
CA GLY A 943 -0.45 -76.10 33.19
C GLY A 943 0.74 -76.33 34.11
N GLU A 944 1.24 -75.27 34.74
CA GLU A 944 2.31 -75.35 35.75
C GLU A 944 1.90 -76.23 36.94
N LEU A 945 0.65 -76.12 37.43
CA LEU A 945 0.16 -76.94 38.54
C LEU A 945 0.15 -78.43 38.18
N LEU A 946 -0.31 -78.75 36.97
CA LEU A 946 -0.35 -80.11 36.45
C LEU A 946 1.07 -80.67 36.27
N GLU A 947 2.00 -79.88 35.74
CA GLU A 947 3.40 -80.31 35.54
C GLU A 947 4.19 -80.42 36.85
N ALA A 948 3.90 -79.58 37.84
CA ALA A 948 4.49 -79.64 39.17
C ALA A 948 3.94 -80.80 40.02
N THR A 949 2.81 -81.40 39.63
CA THR A 949 2.23 -82.53 40.36
C THR A 949 2.98 -83.84 40.01
N PRO A 950 3.59 -84.53 41.00
CA PRO A 950 4.38 -85.75 40.75
C PRO A 950 3.57 -86.83 40.03
N PHE A 951 4.22 -87.56 39.13
CA PHE A 951 3.64 -88.73 38.46
C PHE A 951 3.65 -89.93 39.42
N VAL A 952 2.48 -90.46 39.76
CA VAL A 952 2.35 -91.67 40.57
C VAL A 952 1.92 -92.83 39.67
N HIS A 953 2.89 -93.64 39.23
CA HIS A 953 2.63 -94.89 38.51
C HIS A 953 2.88 -96.07 39.47
N GLY A 954 1.81 -96.74 39.90
CA GLY A 954 1.87 -97.93 40.75
C GLY A 954 0.55 -98.69 40.75
N ARG A 955 0.55 -99.96 41.19
CA ARG A 955 -0.68 -100.77 41.33
C ARG A 955 -1.67 -100.17 42.32
N GLU A 956 -1.19 -99.36 43.25
CA GLU A 956 -1.99 -98.57 44.17
C GLU A 956 -1.99 -97.11 43.71
N TYR A 957 -3.02 -96.76 42.93
CA TYR A 957 -3.22 -95.38 42.50
C TYR A 957 -3.71 -94.54 43.69
N VAL A 958 -2.95 -93.50 44.04
CA VAL A 958 -3.32 -92.51 45.05
C VAL A 958 -3.71 -91.21 44.35
N ALA A 959 -4.96 -90.77 44.53
CA ALA A 959 -5.43 -89.51 43.98
C ALA A 959 -4.59 -88.33 44.52
N GLY A 960 -4.05 -87.51 43.61
CA GLY A 960 -3.28 -86.30 43.93
C GLY A 960 -3.90 -85.02 43.36
N PRO A 961 -3.24 -83.86 43.46
CA PRO A 961 -3.77 -82.57 42.97
C PRO A 961 -4.21 -82.59 41.49
N ALA A 962 -3.47 -83.26 40.61
CA ALA A 962 -3.82 -83.43 39.21
C ALA A 962 -5.13 -84.22 39.00
N TRP A 963 -5.42 -85.19 39.88
CA TRP A 963 -6.72 -85.87 39.89
C TRP A 963 -7.87 -84.93 40.27
N VAL A 964 -7.64 -84.01 41.21
CA VAL A 964 -8.66 -83.00 41.56
C VAL A 964 -8.95 -82.09 40.37
N VAL A 965 -7.93 -81.64 39.64
CA VAL A 965 -8.12 -80.89 38.38
C VAL A 965 -8.94 -81.69 37.37
N ALA A 966 -8.59 -82.97 37.16
CA ALA A 966 -9.31 -83.86 36.25
C ALA A 966 -10.78 -84.10 36.66
N ASP A 967 -11.05 -84.42 37.92
CA ASP A 967 -12.40 -84.65 38.44
C ASP A 967 -13.26 -83.37 38.33
N ARG A 968 -12.71 -82.21 38.72
CA ARG A 968 -13.45 -80.95 38.67
C ARG A 968 -13.71 -80.48 37.24
N SER A 969 -12.74 -80.56 36.34
CA SER A 969 -12.96 -80.23 34.93
C SER A 969 -13.98 -81.17 34.28
N MET A 970 -14.02 -82.46 34.68
CA MET A 970 -15.02 -83.41 34.17
C MET A 970 -16.42 -83.09 34.65
N ARG A 971 -16.59 -82.83 35.95
CA ARG A 971 -17.90 -82.51 36.54
C ARG A 971 -18.47 -81.20 36.01
N LYS A 972 -17.61 -80.19 35.78
CA LYS A 972 -18.00 -78.91 35.17
C LYS A 972 -18.20 -78.99 33.65
N GLY A 973 -17.79 -80.09 33.01
CA GLY A 973 -17.87 -80.25 31.56
C GLY A 973 -16.86 -79.42 30.77
N THR A 974 -15.87 -78.81 31.42
CA THR A 974 -14.88 -77.87 30.84
C THR A 974 -13.57 -78.55 30.39
N THR A 975 -13.54 -79.88 30.37
CA THR A 975 -12.29 -80.64 30.16
C THR A 975 -11.75 -80.48 28.74
N ALA A 976 -12.62 -80.40 27.73
CA ALA A 976 -12.19 -80.29 26.34
C ALA A 976 -11.60 -78.89 26.05
N GLU A 977 -12.22 -77.85 26.61
CA GLU A 977 -11.76 -76.48 26.56
C GLU A 977 -10.42 -76.32 27.29
N LEU A 978 -10.29 -76.92 28.48
CA LEU A 978 -9.03 -76.90 29.24
C LEU A 978 -7.89 -77.59 28.48
N VAL A 979 -8.13 -78.78 27.92
CA VAL A 979 -7.11 -79.51 27.13
C VAL A 979 -6.65 -78.68 25.94
N ARG A 980 -7.58 -78.07 25.20
CA ARG A 980 -7.23 -77.18 24.09
C ARG A 980 -6.44 -75.96 24.57
N ALA A 981 -6.90 -75.28 25.62
CA ALA A 981 -6.24 -74.09 26.15
C ALA A 981 -4.80 -74.37 26.63
N LEU A 982 -4.55 -75.56 27.21
CA LEU A 982 -3.21 -76.00 27.60
C LEU A 982 -2.32 -76.29 26.38
N LEU A 983 -2.86 -76.90 25.32
CA LEU A 983 -2.12 -77.12 24.07
C LEU A 983 -1.76 -75.80 23.39
N ASP A 984 -2.72 -74.88 23.29
CA ASP A 984 -2.52 -73.54 22.71
C ASP A 984 -1.46 -72.75 23.49
N ALA A 985 -1.41 -72.92 24.82
CA ALA A 985 -0.39 -72.33 25.69
C ALA A 985 0.96 -73.09 25.71
N GLY A 986 1.09 -74.21 24.99
CA GLY A 986 2.34 -74.98 24.88
C GLY A 986 2.61 -75.99 26.01
N TYR A 987 1.64 -76.25 26.89
CA TYR A 987 1.76 -77.16 28.04
C TYR A 987 1.39 -78.61 27.66
N GLY A 988 2.11 -79.18 26.69
CA GLY A 988 1.87 -80.55 26.22
C GLY A 988 2.01 -81.60 27.33
N ARG A 989 2.97 -81.45 28.26
CA ARG A 989 3.14 -82.39 29.38
C ARG A 989 2.01 -82.29 30.41
N ALA A 990 1.50 -81.08 30.67
CA ALA A 990 0.30 -80.91 31.50
C ALA A 990 -0.91 -81.65 30.91
N VAL A 991 -1.08 -81.59 29.58
CA VAL A 991 -2.16 -82.30 28.88
C VAL A 991 -2.00 -83.81 29.02
N GLU A 992 -0.80 -84.33 28.81
CA GLU A 992 -0.53 -85.76 29.04
C GLU A 992 -0.87 -86.19 30.47
N ARG A 993 -0.44 -85.40 31.46
CA ARG A 993 -0.75 -85.64 32.88
C ARG A 993 -2.25 -85.63 33.13
N LEU A 994 -2.96 -84.63 32.62
CA LEU A 994 -4.41 -84.49 32.76
C LEU A 994 -5.15 -85.67 32.13
N LEU A 995 -4.78 -86.09 30.92
CA LEU A 995 -5.37 -87.26 30.25
C LEU A 995 -5.16 -88.54 31.06
N ASP A 996 -3.96 -88.74 31.60
CA ASP A 996 -3.67 -89.88 32.44
C ASP A 996 -4.56 -89.90 33.68
N GLU A 997 -4.75 -88.77 34.36
CA GLU A 997 -5.67 -88.66 35.49
C GLU A 997 -7.15 -88.85 35.08
N LEU A 998 -7.56 -88.37 33.91
CA LEU A 998 -8.91 -88.53 33.37
C LEU A 998 -9.31 -89.99 33.12
N THR A 999 -8.36 -90.85 32.72
CA THR A 999 -8.63 -92.30 32.57
C THR A 999 -9.06 -92.93 33.90
N VAL A 1000 -8.57 -92.41 35.03
CA VAL A 1000 -8.88 -92.87 36.38
C VAL A 1000 -10.09 -92.14 36.97
N ALA A 1001 -10.21 -90.83 36.75
CA ALA A 1001 -11.30 -89.99 37.25
C ALA A 1001 -12.64 -90.25 36.55
N ALA A 1002 -12.64 -90.68 35.29
CA ALA A 1002 -13.89 -90.94 34.56
C ALA A 1002 -14.76 -91.99 35.27
N THR A 1003 -15.91 -91.55 35.76
CA THR A 1003 -16.79 -92.35 36.64
C THR A 1003 -17.50 -93.52 35.93
N GLY A 1004 -17.34 -93.66 34.61
CA GLY A 1004 -17.82 -94.82 33.86
C GLY A 1004 -17.61 -94.72 32.35
N ALA A 1005 -17.82 -95.86 31.68
CA ALA A 1005 -17.74 -96.02 30.23
C ALA A 1005 -18.47 -94.92 29.43
N LYS A 1006 -19.69 -94.57 29.85
CA LYS A 1006 -20.50 -93.52 29.19
C LYS A 1006 -19.85 -92.13 29.28
N GLY A 1007 -19.32 -91.78 30.45
CA GLY A 1007 -18.69 -90.48 30.69
C GLY A 1007 -17.39 -90.32 29.92
N ALA A 1008 -16.56 -91.37 29.88
CA ALA A 1008 -15.34 -91.41 29.08
C ALA A 1008 -15.65 -91.28 27.59
N ALA A 1009 -16.64 -92.02 27.07
CA ALA A 1009 -17.02 -91.98 25.66
C ALA A 1009 -17.54 -90.58 25.25
N ALA A 1010 -18.34 -89.95 26.11
CA ALA A 1010 -18.80 -88.58 25.90
C ALA A 1010 -17.65 -87.56 25.91
N LEU A 1011 -16.64 -87.76 26.76
CA LEU A 1011 -15.45 -86.89 26.80
C LEU A 1011 -14.61 -87.03 25.51
N VAL A 1012 -14.37 -88.26 25.03
CA VAL A 1012 -13.67 -88.50 23.75
C VAL A 1012 -14.37 -87.79 22.59
N LYS A 1013 -15.70 -87.91 22.50
CA LYS A 1013 -16.50 -87.23 21.46
C LYS A 1013 -16.36 -85.71 21.54
N ARG A 1014 -16.36 -85.14 22.76
CA ARG A 1014 -16.18 -83.68 22.97
C ARG A 1014 -14.77 -83.20 22.62
N LEU A 1015 -13.74 -83.97 22.97
CA LEU A 1015 -12.35 -83.67 22.58
C LEU A 1015 -12.19 -83.67 21.06
N ALA A 1016 -12.80 -84.63 20.36
CA ALA A 1016 -12.79 -84.66 18.91
C ALA A 1016 -13.55 -83.47 18.29
N ALA A 1017 -14.71 -83.11 18.85
CA ALA A 1017 -15.52 -81.99 18.36
C ALA A 1017 -14.85 -80.61 18.56
N THR A 1018 -13.98 -80.47 19.57
CA THR A 1018 -13.26 -79.22 19.87
C THR A 1018 -11.99 -79.02 19.03
N GLY A 1019 -11.73 -79.92 18.08
CA GLY A 1019 -10.57 -79.86 17.19
C GLY A 1019 -9.25 -80.27 17.84
N VAL A 1020 -9.30 -80.89 19.02
CA VAL A 1020 -8.11 -81.41 19.69
C VAL A 1020 -7.60 -82.61 18.90
N GLY A 1021 -6.31 -82.60 18.54
CA GLY A 1021 -5.70 -83.58 17.63
C GLY A 1021 -5.96 -85.05 17.99
N ARG A 1022 -6.02 -85.91 16.97
CA ARG A 1022 -6.37 -87.34 17.09
C ARG A 1022 -5.52 -88.12 18.08
N GLU A 1023 -4.26 -87.73 18.23
CA GLU A 1023 -3.32 -88.32 19.18
C GLU A 1023 -3.78 -88.15 20.64
N VAL A 1024 -4.41 -87.02 20.96
CA VAL A 1024 -4.77 -86.62 22.33
C VAL A 1024 -5.96 -87.45 22.83
N TYR A 1025 -7.06 -87.52 22.08
CA TYR A 1025 -8.19 -88.38 22.46
C TYR A 1025 -7.89 -89.87 22.23
N GLY A 1026 -6.97 -90.20 21.31
CA GLY A 1026 -6.46 -91.57 21.13
C GLY A 1026 -5.78 -92.09 22.41
N ARG A 1027 -4.94 -91.28 23.05
CA ARG A 1027 -4.31 -91.63 24.34
C ARG A 1027 -5.34 -91.85 25.45
N LEU A 1028 -6.41 -91.07 25.49
CA LEU A 1028 -7.50 -91.26 26.45
C LEU A 1028 -8.22 -92.60 26.24
N ILE A 1029 -8.47 -92.98 24.98
CA ILE A 1029 -9.05 -94.29 24.61
C ILE A 1029 -8.12 -95.42 25.07
N THR A 1030 -6.84 -95.36 24.69
CA THR A 1030 -5.84 -96.38 25.05
C THR A 1030 -5.71 -96.51 26.56
N GLY A 1031 -5.50 -95.41 27.28
CA GLY A 1031 -5.37 -95.44 28.74
C GLY A 1031 -6.63 -95.90 29.46
N PHE A 1032 -7.83 -95.61 28.93
CA PHE A 1032 -9.08 -96.15 29.47
C PHE A 1032 -9.17 -97.67 29.24
N CYS A 1033 -8.81 -98.15 28.06
CA CYS A 1033 -8.78 -99.59 27.75
C CYS A 1033 -7.76 -100.36 28.59
N GLU A 1034 -6.59 -99.78 28.85
CA GLU A 1034 -5.52 -100.42 29.64
C GLU A 1034 -5.84 -100.49 31.14
N ARG A 1035 -6.56 -99.50 31.69
CA ARG A 1035 -6.76 -99.34 33.14
C ARG A 1035 -8.11 -99.83 33.65
N ARG A 1036 -9.03 -100.22 32.77
CA ARG A 1036 -10.41 -100.62 33.14
C ARG A 1036 -10.66 -102.10 32.88
N PRO A 1037 -11.50 -102.76 33.69
CA PRO A 1037 -11.89 -104.14 33.44
C PRO A 1037 -12.59 -104.27 32.08
N HIS A 1038 -12.45 -105.43 31.45
CA HIS A 1038 -12.97 -105.73 30.12
C HIS A 1038 -14.43 -105.30 29.92
N GLU A 1039 -15.30 -105.53 30.91
CA GLU A 1039 -16.72 -105.14 30.86
C GLU A 1039 -16.94 -103.62 30.69
N ALA A 1040 -16.11 -102.80 31.35
CA ALA A 1040 -16.18 -101.35 31.21
C ALA A 1040 -15.64 -100.88 29.86
N VAL A 1041 -14.67 -101.61 29.29
CA VAL A 1041 -14.13 -101.35 27.94
C VAL A 1041 -15.18 -101.65 26.88
N GLU A 1042 -15.91 -102.77 27.00
CA GLU A 1042 -16.99 -103.12 26.07
C GLU A 1042 -18.13 -102.10 26.11
N ARG A 1043 -18.59 -101.69 27.28
CA ARG A 1043 -19.60 -100.60 27.41
C ARG A 1043 -19.08 -99.26 26.87
N PHE A 1044 -17.78 -98.99 26.99
CA PHE A 1044 -17.17 -97.76 26.47
C PHE A 1044 -17.17 -97.76 24.94
N ARG A 1045 -16.81 -98.90 24.32
CA ARG A 1045 -16.91 -99.12 22.87
C ARG A 1045 -18.34 -98.97 22.37
N GLU A 1046 -19.31 -99.54 23.08
CA GLU A 1046 -20.73 -99.40 22.77
C GLU A 1046 -21.17 -97.91 22.79
N HIS A 1047 -20.79 -97.17 23.82
CA HIS A 1047 -21.14 -95.75 23.93
C HIS A 1047 -20.39 -94.83 22.94
N LEU A 1048 -19.23 -95.24 22.43
CA LEU A 1048 -18.56 -94.55 21.33
C LEU A 1048 -19.38 -94.68 20.03
N GLY A 1049 -20.03 -95.82 19.80
CA GLY A 1049 -20.92 -96.02 18.65
C GLY A 1049 -20.17 -96.00 17.30
N PRO A 1050 -20.72 -95.37 16.24
CA PRO A 1050 -20.04 -95.27 14.94
C PRO A 1050 -18.84 -94.32 14.94
N PHE A 1051 -18.57 -93.65 16.07
CA PHE A 1051 -17.34 -92.93 16.30
C PHE A 1051 -16.20 -93.95 16.42
N ARG A 1052 -15.76 -94.48 15.27
CA ARG A 1052 -14.60 -95.35 15.08
C ARG A 1052 -13.42 -94.46 14.74
N PRO A 1053 -12.66 -93.94 15.72
CA PRO A 1053 -11.30 -93.56 15.42
C PRO A 1053 -10.64 -94.82 14.87
N GLU A 1054 -10.09 -94.75 13.67
CA GLU A 1054 -9.24 -95.80 13.10
C GLU A 1054 -8.06 -96.02 14.07
N VAL A 1055 -8.25 -96.78 15.12
CA VAL A 1055 -7.16 -97.25 15.95
C VAL A 1055 -6.55 -98.37 15.12
N ALA A 1056 -5.41 -98.09 14.50
CA ALA A 1056 -4.66 -99.13 13.79
C ALA A 1056 -4.50 -100.32 14.74
N PRO A 1057 -4.94 -101.54 14.38
CA PRO A 1057 -4.84 -102.70 15.24
C PRO A 1057 -3.35 -103.04 15.40
N ARG A 1058 -2.73 -102.59 16.50
CA ARG A 1058 -1.45 -103.13 16.98
C ARG A 1058 -1.72 -104.30 17.91
N GLU A 1059 -2.28 -105.37 17.35
CA GLU A 1059 -2.39 -106.65 18.05
C GLU A 1059 -2.63 -107.75 17.00
N LYS A 1060 -1.60 -108.04 16.19
CA LYS A 1060 -1.37 -109.36 15.58
C LYS A 1060 0.00 -109.59 14.92
N ASP A 1061 0.81 -108.56 14.67
CA ASP A 1061 2.13 -108.73 14.02
C ASP A 1061 3.35 -108.59 14.97
N ARG A 1062 3.27 -109.11 16.20
CA ARG A 1062 4.43 -109.15 17.13
C ARG A 1062 4.82 -110.54 17.64
N GLU A 1063 4.30 -111.60 17.03
CA GLU A 1063 4.92 -112.92 17.10
C GLU A 1063 5.71 -113.16 15.80
N ARG A 1064 7.05 -113.19 15.91
CA ARG A 1064 8.08 -113.22 14.85
C ARG A 1064 8.54 -111.85 14.33
N ASP A 1065 9.44 -111.20 15.04
CA ASP A 1065 10.84 -111.19 14.60
C ASP A 1065 11.76 -110.68 15.71
N ASP A 1066 12.84 -111.42 15.85
CA ASP A 1066 13.88 -111.32 16.86
C ASP A 1066 14.84 -110.16 16.57
N ALA A 1067 15.41 -109.64 17.65
CA ALA A 1067 16.72 -109.00 17.78
C ALA A 1067 17.04 -107.71 16.97
N THR A 1068 17.49 -106.69 17.73
CA THR A 1068 18.24 -105.47 17.35
C THR A 1068 17.46 -104.23 16.91
N ALA A 1069 16.88 -103.50 17.88
CA ALA A 1069 16.68 -102.05 17.77
C ALA A 1069 16.74 -101.37 19.17
N PRO A 1070 17.40 -100.21 19.32
CA PRO A 1070 17.63 -99.55 20.61
C PRO A 1070 16.34 -98.93 21.19
N PRO A 1071 16.28 -98.64 22.50
CA PRO A 1071 15.09 -98.06 23.13
C PRO A 1071 14.78 -96.67 22.55
N PRO A 1072 13.52 -96.34 22.22
CA PRO A 1072 13.17 -94.99 21.79
C PRO A 1072 13.28 -94.04 22.98
N SER A 1073 14.32 -93.21 22.93
CA SER A 1073 14.41 -91.98 23.72
C SER A 1073 13.83 -90.80 22.93
N LYS A 1074 13.20 -89.87 23.66
CA LYS A 1074 12.83 -88.47 23.34
C LYS A 1074 11.34 -88.22 23.05
N GLY A 1075 10.79 -87.30 23.84
CA GLY A 1075 9.38 -86.93 23.93
C GLY A 1075 8.80 -86.29 22.67
N TRP A 1076 7.47 -86.35 22.57
CA TRP A 1076 6.66 -86.24 21.36
C TRP A 1076 6.29 -84.81 20.91
N PHE A 1077 6.87 -83.78 21.53
CA PHE A 1077 6.70 -82.39 21.07
C PHE A 1077 8.07 -81.73 20.83
N ARG A 1078 8.64 -81.89 19.63
CA ARG A 1078 9.66 -80.97 19.10
C ARG A 1078 8.98 -80.02 18.11
N ARG A 1079 8.89 -78.74 18.46
CA ARG A 1079 8.42 -77.65 17.58
C ARG A 1079 9.23 -77.63 16.27
N LYS A 1080 8.53 -77.59 15.13
CA LYS A 1080 9.04 -76.91 13.92
C LYS A 1080 9.01 -75.39 14.22
N GLY A 1081 10.07 -74.70 13.82
CA GLY A 1081 10.28 -73.26 14.05
C GLY A 1081 9.18 -72.40 13.48
#